data_AF-A0ABD1R279-F1
#
_entry.id   AF-A0ABD1R279-F1
#
_cell.length_a   1.000
_cell.length_b   1.000
_cell.length_c   1.000
_cell.angle_alpha   90.00
_cell.angle_beta   90.00
_cell.angle_gamma   90.00
#
_symmetry.space_group_name_H-M   'P 1'
#
loop_
_entity.id
_entity.type
_entity.pdbx_description
1 polymer ?
#
loop_
_entity_poly.entity_id
_entity_poly.type
_entity_poly.pdbx_seq_one_letter_code
_entity_poly.pdbx_strand_id
1 'polypeptide(L)'
;MLVPHSDLVEGPQPLVEGPQPMEVGPADNPGTVENQASDEPQASRFTWMIENFSRLNVKKLYSEVFIVGSYKWRVLIFPKGNNVDYLSMYLDVADAATLPYGWNRYAQFSLAVVNQMHSKYTVKKDTQHQFNQRESDWGFTSFMPLSELYDPSKGYLVNDTCVIEADVAVRKIIDYWTYDSKKETGYVGLKNQGATCYMNSLLQTLYHIPYFRKAVYHMPTTENDMPSGSIPLALQSLFYKLQYNDTSVATKELTKSFGWDTYDSFMQHDVQELNRVLCEKLEDKMKGTVVEGTIQKLFEGHHMNYIECINVDFKSTRKESFYDLQLDVKGCKDVYASFDKYVEVERLEGDNKYHAEEHGLQDARKGVLFIDFPPVLQLQLKRFEYDFMRDTMVKINDRYEFPLELDLDRENGKYLSPEADRSVRNLYTLHSVLVHSGGVHGGHYYAFIRPTLSDQWYKFDDERVTKEDLRRALEEQYGGEEELPQTNPGYNNAPFKFTKYSNAYMLVYIRVGDKDKIICDVDEKDIAEHLRMRLKKEQEEKEDKRRYKAQAHLYTIIKVARDEDLKEQIGKDIYFDLVDHDKVRSFRIQKQTPFNLFKEEVAREFGIPVQFQRYWIWAKRQNHTYRPNRPLAPQEEAQTVGALRDVSNKAHNAELKLFLEVEHGQDLHPVPPPDKNKEDILLFFKLYDPEKEELRYVGRFFVKSSGKPMEILTKINELAGFAPDEEIELFEEIKFEPTVMCERLDRRASFRFSQIEDGDIICFQKKPLPEGEEKFRYPDVPSFLEYVKNRQIVHFRALERPKEDEFCLELAKNHTYDDVVERVAQHLGLDDPSKIRLTPHNCYSQQPKPNPIKYRSIDRLLDMLIHYNQISDILYYEVLDIPLPELQCLKTLKVAFHHATKDEAVVLNIRLPRQSTVGDVLNEIKTKVELSNPNAELRLLEVFYHKIYKIFPLNEKIENINDQYWTLRAEEIPEEEKNLGPNSRLIHVYHFTKENAQNQVQVQNFGEPFFLVIHEGENLANVKVRIQKKLQVPDEEFSKWKFAFLSLGRPEYLEDSDIVSSRFQRRDVYGAWEQYLGLEHSDTTPKRAYAANQNRHTFEKPVKIYN
;
A
#
# COMPACT_ATOMS: atom_id res chain seq x y z
N MET A 1 26.03 21.82 -46.09
CA MET A 1 26.79 21.32 -47.26
C MET A 1 28.27 21.42 -46.96
N LEU A 2 29.08 20.50 -47.50
CA LEU A 2 30.50 20.63 -47.82
C LEU A 2 31.46 21.26 -46.79
N VAL A 3 32.35 20.43 -46.24
CA VAL A 3 33.79 20.72 -46.17
C VAL A 3 34.50 19.65 -47.01
N PRO A 4 35.41 19.99 -47.93
CA PRO A 4 36.18 18.99 -48.70
C PRO A 4 37.65 18.84 -48.24
N HIS A 5 38.03 17.58 -48.00
CA HIS A 5 39.35 16.91 -48.10
C HIS A 5 40.63 17.70 -48.45
N SER A 6 41.72 17.41 -47.70
CA SER A 6 42.91 16.63 -48.12
C SER A 6 43.86 16.44 -46.90
N ASP A 7 44.55 15.33 -46.61
CA ASP A 7 45.36 14.35 -47.38
C ASP A 7 46.72 14.95 -47.85
N LEU A 8 47.95 14.43 -47.64
CA LEU A 8 48.59 13.27 -46.94
C LEU A 8 50.03 13.77 -46.50
N VAL A 9 50.95 13.06 -45.79
CA VAL A 9 51.81 11.90 -46.15
C VAL A 9 52.72 11.52 -44.93
N GLU A 10 53.28 10.31 -44.97
CA GLU A 10 54.14 9.50 -44.06
C GLU A 10 55.37 10.13 -43.32
N GLY A 11 55.98 9.35 -42.39
CA GLY A 11 57.08 9.73 -41.44
C GLY A 11 58.54 9.47 -41.93
N PRO A 12 59.52 8.98 -41.11
CA PRO A 12 59.43 8.41 -39.74
C PRO A 12 60.56 8.78 -38.69
N GLN A 13 60.27 8.59 -37.38
CA GLN A 13 61.16 8.15 -36.24
C GLN A 13 62.53 8.85 -35.91
N PRO A 14 63.21 8.58 -34.75
CA PRO A 14 62.81 7.92 -33.47
C PRO A 14 63.31 8.64 -32.15
N LEU A 15 63.08 7.99 -30.98
CA LEU A 15 63.70 8.24 -29.63
C LEU A 15 63.29 9.57 -28.93
N VAL A 16 63.18 9.74 -27.59
CA VAL A 16 63.31 8.89 -26.36
C VAL A 16 62.56 9.65 -25.21
N GLU A 17 62.02 9.13 -24.10
CA GLU A 17 61.95 7.80 -23.44
C GLU A 17 60.69 7.74 -22.52
N GLY A 18 60.47 6.64 -21.78
CA GLY A 18 59.49 6.53 -20.68
C GLY A 18 59.51 5.12 -20.03
N PRO A 19 59.41 4.98 -18.69
CA PRO A 19 59.74 3.72 -18.00
C PRO A 19 58.66 2.62 -18.10
N GLN A 20 59.12 1.37 -17.95
CA GLN A 20 58.38 0.13 -18.21
C GLN A 20 57.53 -0.35 -17.01
N PRO A 21 56.46 -1.15 -17.25
CA PRO A 21 55.87 -2.04 -16.25
C PRO A 21 56.74 -3.30 -16.04
N MET A 22 56.68 -3.91 -14.84
CA MET A 22 57.33 -5.20 -14.58
C MET A 22 56.40 -6.41 -14.84
N GLU A 23 57.02 -7.56 -15.07
CA GLU A 23 56.43 -8.73 -15.73
C GLU A 23 55.73 -9.73 -14.78
N VAL A 24 55.04 -10.71 -15.39
CA VAL A 24 54.32 -11.80 -14.72
C VAL A 24 55.20 -13.06 -14.63
N GLY A 25 55.31 -13.64 -13.44
CA GLY A 25 55.93 -14.96 -13.21
C GLY A 25 54.98 -16.14 -13.47
N PRO A 26 55.50 -17.36 -13.70
CA PRO A 26 54.72 -18.48 -14.22
C PRO A 26 53.78 -19.14 -13.20
N ALA A 27 52.81 -19.90 -13.73
CA ALA A 27 51.89 -20.72 -12.95
C ALA A 27 52.53 -22.03 -12.46
N ASP A 28 52.01 -22.57 -11.35
CA ASP A 28 52.33 -23.90 -10.84
C ASP A 28 51.05 -24.65 -10.41
N ASN A 29 51.14 -25.98 -10.26
CA ASN A 29 49.98 -26.89 -10.28
C ASN A 29 49.25 -27.08 -8.91
N PRO A 30 48.01 -27.60 -8.89
CA PRO A 30 47.15 -27.56 -7.71
C PRO A 30 47.45 -28.61 -6.63
N GLY A 31 47.64 -28.12 -5.40
CA GLY A 31 47.57 -28.83 -4.13
C GLY A 31 47.63 -27.81 -2.99
N THR A 32 46.96 -27.96 -1.85
CA THR A 32 46.20 -29.11 -1.32
C THR A 32 44.89 -28.60 -0.69
N VAL A 33 43.91 -29.48 -0.45
CA VAL A 33 42.64 -29.10 0.18
C VAL A 33 42.84 -28.76 1.66
N GLU A 34 42.85 -27.47 2.00
CA GLU A 34 42.58 -27.01 3.36
C GLU A 34 41.07 -26.80 3.53
N ASN A 35 40.45 -27.57 4.43
CA ASN A 35 39.04 -27.40 4.78
C ASN A 35 38.84 -26.05 5.48
N GLN A 36 38.19 -25.09 4.82
CA GLN A 36 37.66 -23.92 5.53
C GLN A 36 36.55 -24.39 6.47
N ALA A 37 36.69 -24.05 7.75
CA ALA A 37 35.81 -24.52 8.81
C ALA A 37 34.38 -23.98 8.66
N SER A 38 33.42 -24.71 9.22
CA SER A 38 32.02 -24.30 9.34
C SER A 38 31.90 -22.94 10.03
N ASP A 39 31.00 -22.07 9.51
CA ASP A 39 30.69 -20.75 10.09
C ASP A 39 29.77 -20.90 11.32
N GLU A 40 30.22 -21.69 12.30
CA GLU A 40 29.57 -21.84 13.60
C GLU A 40 29.60 -20.51 14.37
N PRO A 41 28.57 -20.19 15.17
CA PRO A 41 28.54 -18.97 15.96
C PRO A 41 29.70 -18.97 16.97
N GLN A 42 30.64 -18.04 16.81
CA GLN A 42 31.84 -17.96 17.66
C GLN A 42 31.44 -17.68 19.12
N ALA A 43 31.43 -18.76 19.91
CA ALA A 43 31.14 -18.77 21.33
C ALA A 43 32.42 -18.98 22.15
N SER A 44 32.49 -18.33 23.30
CA SER A 44 33.60 -18.49 24.24
C SER A 44 33.13 -18.28 25.68
N ARG A 45 33.81 -18.94 26.62
CA ARG A 45 33.55 -18.87 28.06
C ARG A 45 34.69 -18.12 28.73
N PHE A 46 34.36 -17.04 29.42
CA PHE A 46 35.27 -16.29 30.26
C PHE A 46 34.95 -16.55 31.73
N THR A 47 35.98 -16.74 32.56
CA THR A 47 35.86 -16.97 34.00
C THR A 47 36.68 -15.94 34.75
N TRP A 48 36.08 -15.27 35.73
CA TRP A 48 36.68 -14.19 36.52
C TRP A 48 36.61 -14.53 38.00
N MET A 49 37.78 -14.65 38.63
CA MET A 49 37.92 -14.84 40.08
C MET A 49 38.17 -13.50 40.75
N ILE A 50 37.45 -13.22 41.83
CA ILE A 50 37.50 -11.95 42.56
C ILE A 50 37.75 -12.26 44.05
N GLU A 51 39.01 -12.14 44.45
CA GLU A 51 39.46 -12.32 45.83
C GLU A 51 39.08 -11.14 46.74
N ASN A 52 39.03 -11.36 48.05
CA ASN A 52 38.71 -10.34 49.06
C ASN A 52 37.35 -9.64 48.82
N PHE A 53 36.36 -10.35 48.26
CA PHE A 53 35.12 -9.78 47.71
C PHE A 53 34.33 -8.98 48.77
N SER A 54 34.21 -9.51 49.99
CA SER A 54 33.53 -8.82 51.11
C SER A 54 34.16 -7.48 51.51
N ARG A 55 35.42 -7.25 51.12
CA ARG A 55 36.19 -6.04 51.43
C ARG A 55 36.07 -4.97 50.34
N LEU A 56 35.41 -5.27 49.22
CA LEU A 56 35.26 -4.35 48.09
C LEU A 56 34.37 -3.15 48.47
N ASN A 57 34.99 -1.97 48.62
CA ASN A 57 34.31 -0.70 48.85
C ASN A 57 34.09 0.15 47.58
N VAL A 58 34.24 -0.45 46.39
CA VAL A 58 34.02 0.23 45.10
C VAL A 58 32.55 0.17 44.66
N LYS A 59 32.03 1.23 44.03
CA LYS A 59 30.66 1.24 43.48
C LYS A 59 30.48 0.25 42.33
N LYS A 60 31.48 0.16 41.44
CA LYS A 60 31.52 -0.81 40.34
C LYS A 60 32.93 -1.34 40.13
N LEU A 61 33.03 -2.54 39.54
CA LEU A 61 34.27 -3.22 39.18
C LEU A 61 34.14 -3.79 37.76
N TYR A 62 35.24 -3.80 37.02
CA TYR A 62 35.33 -4.37 35.67
C TYR A 62 36.31 -5.55 35.66
N SER A 63 36.05 -6.56 34.84
CA SER A 63 36.99 -7.64 34.55
C SER A 63 38.10 -7.20 33.60
N GLU A 64 39.07 -8.08 33.40
CA GLU A 64 39.95 -8.03 32.22
C GLU A 64 39.14 -8.13 30.91
N VAL A 65 39.75 -7.68 29.81
CA VAL A 65 39.12 -7.66 28.48
C VAL A 65 39.39 -8.97 27.76
N PHE A 66 38.33 -9.65 27.33
CA PHE A 66 38.39 -10.88 26.54
C PHE A 66 37.83 -10.65 25.13
N ILE A 67 38.18 -11.52 24.18
CA ILE A 67 37.84 -11.36 22.76
C ILE A 67 36.95 -12.51 22.29
N VAL A 68 35.79 -12.18 21.70
CA VAL A 68 34.83 -13.13 21.13
C VAL A 68 34.26 -12.53 19.84
N GLY A 69 34.20 -13.30 18.76
CA GLY A 69 33.71 -12.80 17.47
C GLY A 69 34.51 -11.63 16.90
N SER A 70 35.83 -11.60 17.15
CA SER A 70 36.76 -10.47 16.94
C SER A 70 36.46 -9.17 17.74
N TYR A 71 35.43 -9.17 18.59
CA TYR A 71 35.04 -8.01 19.41
C TYR A 71 35.58 -8.11 20.84
N LYS A 72 35.81 -6.94 21.46
CA LYS A 72 36.34 -6.81 22.82
C LYS A 72 35.21 -6.66 23.84
N TRP A 73 35.20 -7.53 24.83
CA TRP A 73 34.18 -7.63 25.88
C TRP A 73 34.82 -7.60 27.26
N ARG A 74 34.06 -7.16 28.27
CA ARG A 74 34.40 -7.32 29.69
C ARG A 74 33.13 -7.48 30.52
N VAL A 75 33.24 -8.06 31.71
CA VAL A 75 32.15 -8.10 32.69
C VAL A 75 32.22 -6.84 33.57
N LEU A 76 31.05 -6.27 33.85
CA LEU A 76 30.84 -5.14 34.76
C LEU A 76 29.96 -5.61 35.92
N ILE A 77 30.42 -5.43 37.17
CA ILE A 77 29.62 -5.69 38.36
C ILE A 77 29.50 -4.49 39.29
N PHE A 78 28.45 -4.50 40.11
CA PHE A 78 28.28 -3.63 41.27
C PHE A 78 28.23 -4.54 42.52
N PRO A 79 29.34 -4.73 43.26
CA PRO A 79 29.42 -5.71 44.36
C PRO A 79 28.47 -5.46 45.55
N LYS A 80 27.96 -4.23 45.66
CA LYS A 80 26.92 -3.81 46.63
C LYS A 80 25.64 -3.31 45.93
N GLY A 81 25.48 -3.69 44.67
CA GLY A 81 24.32 -3.38 43.83
C GLY A 81 24.27 -1.99 43.22
N ASN A 82 23.54 -1.89 42.10
CA ASN A 82 23.29 -0.67 41.37
C ASN A 82 21.97 -0.04 41.86
N ASN A 83 22.01 0.56 43.05
CA ASN A 83 20.86 1.11 43.79
C ASN A 83 19.81 0.05 44.22
N VAL A 84 20.23 -1.21 44.42
CA VAL A 84 19.40 -2.34 44.88
C VAL A 84 20.21 -3.26 45.80
N ASP A 85 19.58 -4.00 46.72
CA ASP A 85 20.26 -4.95 47.65
C ASP A 85 20.62 -6.30 47.00
N TYR A 86 21.00 -6.26 45.72
CA TYR A 86 21.37 -7.39 44.88
C TYR A 86 22.73 -7.15 44.25
N LEU A 87 23.51 -8.20 44.00
CA LEU A 87 24.60 -8.13 43.04
C LEU A 87 24.02 -7.75 41.68
N SER A 88 24.55 -6.69 41.07
CA SER A 88 24.23 -6.32 39.68
C SER A 88 25.39 -6.73 38.76
N MET A 89 25.08 -7.32 37.61
CA MET A 89 26.09 -7.87 36.69
C MET A 89 25.68 -7.72 35.23
N TYR A 90 26.61 -7.22 34.42
CA TYR A 90 26.41 -6.81 33.03
C TYR A 90 27.60 -7.27 32.16
N LEU A 91 27.36 -7.52 30.88
CA LEU A 91 28.40 -7.60 29.85
C LEU A 91 28.56 -6.20 29.23
N ASP A 92 29.79 -5.77 28.97
CA ASP A 92 30.13 -4.42 28.48
C ASP A 92 31.10 -4.47 27.30
N VAL A 93 30.88 -3.60 26.31
CA VAL A 93 31.74 -3.43 25.13
C VAL A 93 32.97 -2.58 25.51
N ALA A 94 34.07 -3.26 25.77
CA ALA A 94 35.26 -2.66 26.40
C ALA A 94 35.91 -1.51 25.61
N ASP A 95 35.70 -1.46 24.29
CA ASP A 95 36.21 -0.46 23.35
C ASP A 95 35.16 0.57 22.88
N ALA A 96 33.94 0.56 23.45
CA ALA A 96 32.78 1.35 22.99
C ALA A 96 33.04 2.85 22.75
N ALA A 97 33.87 3.49 23.60
CA ALA A 97 34.21 4.91 23.50
C ALA A 97 35.18 5.24 22.34
N THR A 98 35.73 4.24 21.64
CA THR A 98 36.68 4.38 20.53
C THR A 98 36.15 3.86 19.19
N LEU A 99 34.92 3.35 19.17
CA LEU A 99 34.28 2.82 17.96
C LEU A 99 33.63 3.93 17.11
N PRO A 100 33.56 3.77 15.77
CA PRO A 100 33.01 4.79 14.88
C PRO A 100 31.51 5.01 15.12
N TYR A 101 31.03 6.22 14.82
CA TYR A 101 29.62 6.59 14.96
C TYR A 101 28.70 5.63 14.19
N GLY A 102 27.65 5.13 14.85
CA GLY A 102 26.71 4.15 14.28
C GLY A 102 27.09 2.68 14.48
N TRP A 103 28.17 2.36 15.20
CA TRP A 103 28.53 0.97 15.50
C TRP A 103 27.42 0.20 16.24
N ASN A 104 27.30 -1.09 15.95
CA ASN A 104 26.47 -2.03 16.68
C ASN A 104 27.11 -3.42 16.75
N ARG A 105 26.79 -4.23 17.78
CA ARG A 105 27.28 -5.61 17.96
C ARG A 105 26.19 -6.49 18.57
N TYR A 106 25.88 -7.66 18.00
CA TYR A 106 24.96 -8.62 18.59
C TYR A 106 25.70 -9.73 19.34
N ALA A 107 25.30 -9.95 20.59
CA ALA A 107 25.69 -11.14 21.33
C ALA A 107 24.48 -11.77 22.01
N GLN A 108 24.39 -13.09 21.89
CA GLN A 108 23.64 -13.93 22.83
C GLN A 108 24.64 -14.33 23.92
N PHE A 109 24.32 -14.09 25.17
CA PHE A 109 25.27 -14.32 26.26
C PHE A 109 24.58 -14.69 27.56
N SER A 110 25.36 -15.20 28.48
CA SER A 110 24.88 -15.60 29.80
C SER A 110 25.91 -15.26 30.86
N LEU A 111 25.42 -14.96 32.06
CA LEU A 111 26.23 -14.53 33.19
C LEU A 111 25.90 -15.43 34.38
N ALA A 112 26.92 -15.85 35.13
CA ALA A 112 26.77 -16.77 36.24
C ALA A 112 27.62 -16.39 37.46
N VAL A 113 27.12 -16.72 38.65
CA VAL A 113 27.89 -16.78 39.91
C VAL A 113 28.02 -18.24 40.29
N VAL A 114 29.25 -18.75 40.29
CA VAL A 114 29.56 -20.17 40.47
C VAL A 114 29.39 -20.57 41.92
N ASN A 115 28.66 -21.67 42.16
CA ASN A 115 28.63 -22.30 43.46
C ASN A 115 29.85 -23.20 43.62
N GLN A 116 30.80 -22.79 44.46
CA GLN A 116 32.12 -23.41 44.60
C GLN A 116 32.07 -24.71 45.43
N MET A 117 30.97 -24.96 46.14
CA MET A 117 30.75 -26.19 46.91
C MET A 117 29.98 -27.24 46.09
N HIS A 118 28.99 -26.81 45.31
CA HIS A 118 28.00 -27.65 44.65
C HIS A 118 27.56 -27.02 43.31
N SER A 119 28.26 -27.36 42.22
CA SER A 119 28.06 -26.78 40.87
C SER A 119 26.60 -26.75 40.37
N LYS A 120 25.76 -27.70 40.78
CA LYS A 120 24.31 -27.74 40.48
C LYS A 120 23.50 -26.55 41.05
N TYR A 121 24.07 -25.76 41.95
CA TYR A 121 23.47 -24.56 42.53
C TYR A 121 24.10 -23.25 42.01
N THR A 122 24.97 -23.31 41.00
CA THR A 122 25.45 -22.13 40.26
C THR A 122 24.27 -21.34 39.71
N VAL A 123 24.17 -20.05 40.06
CA VAL A 123 23.09 -19.19 39.57
C VAL A 123 23.55 -18.60 38.24
N LYS A 124 22.84 -18.96 37.16
CA LYS A 124 23.09 -18.51 35.79
C LYS A 124 21.85 -17.79 35.26
N LYS A 125 22.04 -16.75 34.45
CA LYS A 125 20.97 -16.07 33.68
C LYS A 125 21.44 -15.78 32.25
N ASP A 126 20.58 -16.10 31.29
CA ASP A 126 20.84 -16.00 29.86
C ASP A 126 20.05 -14.82 29.24
N THR A 127 20.62 -14.16 28.24
CA THR A 127 20.01 -13.03 27.52
C THR A 127 20.62 -12.84 26.13
N GLN A 128 20.13 -11.85 25.38
CA GLN A 128 20.68 -11.42 24.10
C GLN A 128 20.44 -9.93 23.89
N HIS A 129 21.40 -9.22 23.28
CA HIS A 129 21.31 -7.77 23.11
C HIS A 129 22.11 -7.27 21.89
N GLN A 130 21.68 -6.13 21.35
CA GLN A 130 22.36 -5.40 20.27
C GLN A 130 23.04 -4.15 20.85
N PHE A 131 24.24 -4.36 21.37
CA PHE A 131 25.08 -3.31 21.96
C PHE A 131 25.37 -2.22 20.93
N ASN A 132 25.33 -0.96 21.38
CA ASN A 132 25.46 0.22 20.53
C ASN A 132 26.01 1.42 21.33
N GLN A 133 26.20 2.58 20.69
CA GLN A 133 26.79 3.76 21.35
C GLN A 133 25.98 4.30 22.55
N ARG A 134 24.67 4.03 22.64
CA ARG A 134 23.83 4.42 23.80
C ARG A 134 23.76 3.32 24.86
N GLU A 135 23.84 2.07 24.44
CA GLU A 135 23.72 0.87 25.28
C GLU A 135 24.99 0.03 25.08
N SER A 136 26.08 0.48 25.71
CA SER A 136 27.39 -0.18 25.68
C SER A 136 27.46 -1.42 26.57
N ASP A 137 26.61 -1.47 27.60
CA ASP A 137 26.52 -2.54 28.59
C ASP A 137 25.07 -3.01 28.80
N TRP A 138 24.89 -4.31 29.02
CA TRP A 138 23.59 -4.97 29.19
C TRP A 138 23.66 -6.17 30.13
N GLY A 139 22.58 -6.45 30.86
CA GLY A 139 22.53 -7.54 31.83
C GLY A 139 21.49 -7.31 32.93
N PHE A 140 21.85 -7.66 34.16
CA PHE A 140 20.89 -7.87 35.25
C PHE A 140 21.20 -6.98 36.46
N THR A 141 20.37 -5.95 36.69
CA THR A 141 20.42 -5.11 37.88
C THR A 141 20.19 -5.91 39.16
N SER A 142 19.28 -6.89 39.14
CA SER A 142 19.05 -7.82 40.24
C SER A 142 19.49 -9.24 39.84
N PHE A 143 20.79 -9.53 39.93
CA PHE A 143 21.31 -10.86 39.59
C PHE A 143 21.06 -11.86 40.74
N MET A 144 21.64 -11.62 41.92
CA MET A 144 21.56 -12.48 43.10
C MET A 144 21.38 -11.62 44.36
N PRO A 145 20.53 -11.99 45.35
CA PRO A 145 20.41 -11.26 46.61
C PRO A 145 21.76 -11.21 47.34
N LEU A 146 22.15 -10.06 47.88
CA LEU A 146 23.41 -9.97 48.63
C LEU A 146 23.38 -10.84 49.90
N SER A 147 22.21 -11.04 50.50
CA SER A 147 21.98 -11.96 51.61
C SER A 147 22.30 -13.42 51.30
N GLU A 148 22.13 -13.87 50.05
CA GLU A 148 22.48 -15.23 49.63
C GLU A 148 23.94 -15.34 49.19
N LEU A 149 24.49 -14.28 48.57
CA LEU A 149 25.88 -14.21 48.16
C LEU A 149 26.87 -14.27 49.35
N TYR A 150 26.52 -13.58 50.45
CA TYR A 150 27.35 -13.50 51.65
C TYR A 150 27.05 -14.59 52.71
N ASP A 151 26.07 -15.48 52.49
CA ASP A 151 25.77 -16.59 53.40
C ASP A 151 26.80 -17.73 53.21
N PRO A 152 27.66 -18.03 54.22
CA PRO A 152 28.70 -19.05 54.08
C PRO A 152 28.15 -20.46 53.86
N SER A 153 26.88 -20.71 54.20
CA SER A 153 26.24 -22.01 53.97
C SER A 153 25.84 -22.24 52.50
N LYS A 154 25.79 -21.18 51.69
CA LYS A 154 25.40 -21.26 50.27
C LYS A 154 26.56 -21.62 49.36
N GLY A 155 27.80 -21.27 49.70
CA GLY A 155 29.00 -21.65 48.93
C GLY A 155 29.26 -20.83 47.65
N TYR A 156 28.66 -19.65 47.50
CA TYR A 156 29.00 -18.71 46.41
C TYR A 156 30.29 -17.94 46.71
N LEU A 157 30.52 -17.59 47.97
CA LEU A 157 31.73 -16.94 48.46
C LEU A 157 32.53 -17.93 49.33
N VAL A 158 33.67 -18.41 48.83
CA VAL A 158 34.55 -19.36 49.53
C VAL A 158 35.93 -18.74 49.66
N ASN A 159 36.52 -18.77 50.87
CA ASN A 159 37.78 -18.09 51.21
C ASN A 159 37.80 -16.58 50.89
N ASP A 160 36.64 -15.92 50.97
CA ASP A 160 36.42 -14.52 50.53
C ASP A 160 36.65 -14.29 49.02
N THR A 161 36.62 -15.35 48.21
CA THR A 161 36.70 -15.30 46.74
C THR A 161 35.35 -15.62 46.11
N CYS A 162 34.91 -14.76 45.20
CA CYS A 162 33.73 -14.96 44.35
C CYS A 162 34.18 -15.34 42.94
N VAL A 163 33.47 -16.27 42.29
CA VAL A 163 33.79 -16.73 40.92
C VAL A 163 32.61 -16.46 40.01
N ILE A 164 32.87 -15.69 38.96
CA ILE A 164 31.90 -15.25 37.95
C ILE A 164 32.26 -15.88 36.61
N GLU A 165 31.25 -16.25 35.82
CA GLU A 165 31.43 -16.76 34.46
C GLU A 165 30.54 -16.01 33.47
N ALA A 166 31.05 -15.86 32.24
CA ALA A 166 30.34 -15.30 31.11
C ALA A 166 30.52 -16.19 29.88
N ASP A 167 29.49 -16.95 29.49
CA ASP A 167 29.47 -17.59 28.17
C ASP A 167 28.90 -16.56 27.17
N VAL A 168 29.69 -16.16 26.16
CA VAL A 168 29.32 -15.15 25.15
C VAL A 168 29.37 -15.79 23.76
N ALA A 169 28.30 -15.66 22.98
CA ALA A 169 28.23 -16.08 21.58
C ALA A 169 27.91 -14.88 20.69
N VAL A 170 28.90 -14.45 19.90
CA VAL A 170 28.74 -13.32 18.97
C VAL A 170 28.15 -13.83 17.66
N ARG A 171 27.13 -13.13 17.17
CA ARG A 171 26.67 -13.28 15.79
C ARG A 171 27.11 -12.06 14.99
N LYS A 172 27.65 -12.27 13.79
CA LYS A 172 27.72 -11.20 12.79
C LYS A 172 26.29 -10.75 12.52
N ILE A 173 25.94 -9.52 12.90
CA ILE A 173 24.84 -8.85 12.18
C ILE A 173 25.36 -8.66 10.77
N ILE A 174 24.69 -9.30 9.82
CA ILE A 174 24.82 -8.94 8.42
C ILE A 174 24.19 -7.55 8.28
N ASP A 175 25.04 -6.53 8.13
CA ASP A 175 24.60 -5.14 8.10
C ASP A 175 23.57 -4.93 6.98
N TYR A 176 22.35 -4.55 7.38
CA TYR A 176 21.16 -4.60 6.51
C TYR A 176 21.26 -3.68 5.29
N TRP A 177 22.19 -2.72 5.33
CA TRP A 177 22.42 -1.69 4.32
C TRP A 177 23.62 -1.96 3.41
N THR A 178 24.48 -2.95 3.72
CA THR A 178 25.72 -3.22 2.97
C THR A 178 25.87 -4.68 2.50
N TYR A 179 24.83 -5.50 2.68
CA TYR A 179 24.84 -6.89 2.23
C TYR A 179 24.59 -7.01 0.71
N ASP A 180 25.64 -7.35 -0.01
CA ASP A 180 25.61 -7.61 -1.46
C ASP A 180 25.21 -9.07 -1.72
N SER A 181 23.95 -9.30 -2.10
CA SER A 181 23.46 -10.65 -2.41
C SER A 181 24.20 -11.29 -3.59
N LYS A 182 24.57 -10.52 -4.63
CA LYS A 182 25.26 -11.05 -5.80
C LYS A 182 26.64 -11.56 -5.41
N LYS A 183 27.38 -10.79 -4.63
CA LYS A 183 28.72 -11.15 -4.17
C LYS A 183 28.72 -12.34 -3.20
N GLU A 184 27.79 -12.37 -2.25
CA GLU A 184 27.78 -13.41 -1.20
C GLU A 184 27.10 -14.71 -1.64
N THR A 185 26.19 -14.69 -2.62
CA THR A 185 25.44 -15.89 -3.08
C THR A 185 25.49 -16.21 -4.58
N GLY A 186 25.94 -15.28 -5.44
CA GLY A 186 25.86 -15.40 -6.90
C GLY A 186 24.51 -14.97 -7.52
N TYR A 187 23.51 -14.66 -6.70
CA TYR A 187 22.13 -14.40 -7.12
C TYR A 187 21.63 -13.02 -6.64
N VAL A 188 20.63 -12.46 -7.32
CA VAL A 188 19.99 -11.18 -6.95
C VAL A 188 18.52 -11.36 -6.62
N GLY A 189 18.02 -10.56 -5.67
CA GLY A 189 16.62 -10.51 -5.30
C GLY A 189 15.75 -9.66 -6.25
N LEU A 190 14.44 -9.65 -5.97
CA LEU A 190 13.43 -8.85 -6.66
C LEU A 190 12.90 -7.73 -5.75
N LYS A 191 12.76 -6.51 -6.28
CA LYS A 191 12.25 -5.37 -5.51
C LYS A 191 10.76 -5.54 -5.23
N ASN A 192 10.39 -5.55 -3.95
CA ASN A 192 8.99 -5.45 -3.55
C ASN A 192 8.44 -4.06 -3.92
N GLN A 193 7.24 -4.02 -4.48
CA GLN A 193 6.57 -2.77 -4.86
C GLN A 193 5.59 -2.28 -3.79
N GLY A 194 5.30 -3.10 -2.77
CA GLY A 194 4.32 -2.86 -1.73
C GLY A 194 3.86 -4.17 -1.10
N ALA A 195 3.08 -4.94 -1.86
CA ALA A 195 2.57 -6.26 -1.44
C ALA A 195 3.10 -7.43 -2.30
N THR A 196 4.00 -7.19 -3.26
CA THR A 196 4.31 -8.10 -4.38
C THR A 196 5.19 -9.31 -4.04
N CYS A 197 5.35 -9.65 -2.76
CA CYS A 197 6.21 -10.74 -2.28
C CYS A 197 5.76 -12.13 -2.78
N TYR A 198 4.44 -12.34 -2.95
CA TYR A 198 3.86 -13.55 -3.54
C TYR A 198 4.37 -13.77 -4.99
N MET A 199 4.29 -12.72 -5.81
CA MET A 199 4.81 -12.71 -7.17
C MET A 199 6.34 -12.86 -7.20
N ASN A 200 7.07 -12.17 -6.32
CA ASN A 200 8.53 -12.27 -6.27
C ASN A 200 9.01 -13.69 -5.94
N SER A 201 8.35 -14.36 -4.98
CA SER A 201 8.65 -15.75 -4.60
C SER A 201 8.40 -16.74 -5.75
N LEU A 202 7.28 -16.57 -6.46
CA LEU A 202 6.94 -17.37 -7.63
C LEU A 202 7.93 -17.16 -8.79
N LEU A 203 8.26 -15.91 -9.10
CA LEU A 203 9.15 -15.57 -10.22
C LEU A 203 10.57 -16.09 -10.00
N GLN A 204 11.10 -16.04 -8.77
CA GLN A 204 12.39 -16.67 -8.46
C GLN A 204 12.34 -18.19 -8.61
N THR A 205 11.24 -18.83 -8.16
CA THR A 205 11.03 -20.27 -8.32
C THR A 205 11.03 -20.70 -9.79
N LEU A 206 10.26 -20.01 -10.63
CA LEU A 206 10.18 -20.27 -12.07
C LEU A 206 11.49 -19.93 -12.81
N TYR A 207 12.17 -18.84 -12.43
CA TYR A 207 13.48 -18.46 -12.98
C TYR A 207 14.56 -19.51 -12.70
N HIS A 208 14.51 -20.16 -11.52
CA HIS A 208 15.41 -21.24 -11.12
C HIS A 208 15.00 -22.62 -11.64
N ILE A 209 14.10 -22.69 -12.63
CA ILE A 209 13.91 -23.85 -13.51
C ILE A 209 14.55 -23.50 -14.88
N PRO A 210 15.81 -23.89 -15.15
CA PRO A 210 16.56 -23.41 -16.32
C PRO A 210 15.87 -23.69 -17.67
N TYR A 211 15.23 -24.85 -17.83
CA TYR A 211 14.48 -25.19 -19.05
C TYR A 211 13.28 -24.25 -19.29
N PHE A 212 12.57 -23.83 -18.23
CA PHE A 212 11.50 -22.82 -18.33
C PHE A 212 12.06 -21.45 -18.73
N ARG A 213 13.15 -21.01 -18.08
CA ARG A 213 13.86 -19.77 -18.43
C ARG A 213 14.31 -19.76 -19.89
N LYS A 214 14.84 -20.87 -20.39
CA LYS A 214 15.26 -21.06 -21.79
C LYS A 214 14.08 -20.95 -22.76
N ALA A 215 12.94 -21.56 -22.43
CA ALA A 215 11.71 -21.44 -23.22
C ALA A 215 11.21 -19.99 -23.31
N VAL A 216 11.26 -19.23 -22.21
CA VAL A 216 10.92 -17.80 -22.19
C VAL A 216 11.83 -16.98 -23.10
N TYR A 217 13.15 -17.24 -23.13
CA TYR A 217 14.08 -16.54 -24.04
C TYR A 217 13.84 -16.85 -25.54
N HIS A 218 13.22 -17.97 -25.87
CA HIS A 218 12.86 -18.34 -27.25
C HIS A 218 11.43 -17.93 -27.66
N MET A 219 10.66 -17.27 -26.80
CA MET A 219 9.36 -16.69 -27.20
C MET A 219 9.57 -15.53 -28.18
N PRO A 220 8.77 -15.43 -29.27
CA PRO A 220 8.92 -14.37 -30.25
C PRO A 220 8.49 -13.02 -29.68
N THR A 221 9.37 -12.02 -29.77
CA THR A 221 9.12 -10.61 -29.45
C THR A 221 9.66 -9.73 -30.58
N THR A 222 9.04 -8.57 -30.81
CA THR A 222 9.44 -7.64 -31.89
C THR A 222 10.18 -6.42 -31.34
N GLU A 223 10.96 -5.75 -32.18
CA GLU A 223 11.63 -4.49 -31.81
C GLU A 223 10.64 -3.37 -31.45
N ASN A 224 9.42 -3.42 -31.99
CA ASN A 224 8.34 -2.47 -31.71
C ASN A 224 7.61 -2.75 -30.40
N ASP A 225 7.80 -3.92 -29.79
CA ASP A 225 7.09 -4.30 -28.57
C ASP A 225 7.56 -3.44 -27.38
N MET A 226 6.61 -2.93 -26.61
CA MET A 226 6.87 -2.20 -25.36
C MET A 226 6.76 -3.15 -24.16
N PRO A 227 7.75 -3.20 -23.23
CA PRO A 227 7.72 -4.17 -22.13
C PRO A 227 6.47 -4.02 -21.25
N SER A 228 6.00 -2.79 -21.04
CA SER A 228 4.79 -2.48 -20.27
C SER A 228 3.47 -2.88 -20.95
N GLY A 229 3.51 -3.50 -22.14
CA GLY A 229 2.34 -4.02 -22.87
C GLY A 229 2.58 -5.39 -23.51
N SER A 230 3.66 -6.10 -23.13
CA SER A 230 3.99 -7.42 -23.67
C SER A 230 4.59 -8.30 -22.57
N ILE A 231 3.78 -9.21 -22.02
CA ILE A 231 4.16 -10.13 -20.95
C ILE A 231 5.43 -10.95 -21.29
N PRO A 232 5.58 -11.55 -22.50
CA PRO A 232 6.79 -12.28 -22.87
C PRO A 232 8.03 -11.38 -22.82
N LEU A 233 7.95 -10.15 -23.36
CA LEU A 233 9.07 -9.20 -23.35
C LEU A 233 9.40 -8.73 -21.92
N ALA A 234 8.40 -8.51 -21.07
CA ALA A 234 8.59 -8.13 -19.67
C ALA A 234 9.31 -9.24 -18.88
N LEU A 235 8.94 -10.50 -19.09
CA LEU A 235 9.59 -11.66 -18.46
C LEU A 235 11.00 -11.91 -19.02
N GLN A 236 11.18 -11.84 -20.34
CA GLN A 236 12.51 -11.90 -20.98
C GLN A 236 13.45 -10.84 -20.41
N SER A 237 12.97 -9.61 -20.32
CA SER A 237 13.71 -8.48 -19.75
C SER A 237 14.02 -8.70 -18.28
N LEU A 238 13.06 -9.18 -17.48
CA LEU A 238 13.24 -9.50 -16.06
C LEU A 238 14.27 -10.62 -15.85
N PHE A 239 14.17 -11.71 -16.59
CA PHE A 239 15.06 -12.87 -16.48
C PHE A 239 16.49 -12.53 -16.92
N TYR A 240 16.65 -11.74 -17.99
CA TYR A 240 17.95 -11.18 -18.37
C TYR A 240 18.53 -10.31 -17.24
N LYS A 241 17.72 -9.40 -16.70
CA LYS A 241 18.09 -8.53 -15.58
C LYS A 241 18.45 -9.34 -14.31
N LEU A 242 17.80 -10.48 -14.04
CA LEU A 242 18.17 -11.39 -12.93
C LEU A 242 19.49 -12.13 -13.17
N GLN A 243 19.80 -12.48 -14.43
CA GLN A 243 21.01 -13.22 -14.78
C GLN A 243 22.27 -12.34 -14.70
N TYR A 244 22.21 -11.13 -15.28
CA TYR A 244 23.40 -10.30 -15.54
C TYR A 244 23.57 -9.07 -14.63
N ASN A 245 22.57 -8.63 -13.86
CA ASN A 245 22.77 -7.50 -12.93
C ASN A 245 23.43 -7.94 -11.61
N ASP A 246 24.15 -7.00 -11.00
CA ASP A 246 24.69 -7.13 -9.64
C ASP A 246 23.74 -6.64 -8.54
N THR A 247 22.61 -6.01 -8.89
CA THR A 247 21.66 -5.41 -7.95
C THR A 247 20.24 -5.91 -8.13
N SER A 248 19.46 -5.91 -7.04
CA SER A 248 18.06 -6.33 -7.00
C SER A 248 17.19 -5.69 -8.09
N VAL A 249 16.34 -6.51 -8.72
CA VAL A 249 15.66 -6.18 -9.97
C VAL A 249 14.20 -5.80 -9.73
N ALA A 250 13.72 -4.72 -10.34
CA ALA A 250 12.35 -4.25 -10.16
C ALA A 250 11.36 -4.91 -11.14
N THR A 251 10.25 -5.43 -10.63
CA THR A 251 9.17 -6.08 -11.40
C THR A 251 8.17 -5.09 -12.05
N LYS A 252 8.50 -3.79 -12.09
CA LYS A 252 7.59 -2.68 -12.52
C LYS A 252 7.14 -2.73 -13.97
N GLU A 253 7.93 -3.34 -14.85
CA GLU A 253 7.56 -3.54 -16.25
C GLU A 253 6.57 -4.70 -16.40
N LEU A 254 6.73 -5.75 -15.57
CA LEU A 254 5.89 -6.94 -15.56
C LEU A 254 4.49 -6.67 -15.00
N THR A 255 4.37 -6.00 -13.83
CA THR A 255 3.04 -5.66 -13.29
C THR A 255 2.24 -4.77 -14.24
N LYS A 256 2.90 -3.81 -14.89
CA LYS A 256 2.28 -3.02 -15.97
C LYS A 256 1.85 -3.86 -17.17
N SER A 257 2.65 -4.86 -17.57
CA SER A 257 2.27 -5.78 -18.65
C SER A 257 1.09 -6.69 -18.32
N PHE A 258 0.69 -6.79 -17.05
CA PHE A 258 -0.56 -7.43 -16.60
C PHE A 258 -1.74 -6.45 -16.55
N GLY A 259 -1.54 -5.19 -16.95
CA GLY A 259 -2.50 -4.10 -16.80
C GLY A 259 -2.77 -3.64 -15.37
N TRP A 260 -1.95 -4.08 -14.40
CA TRP A 260 -2.09 -3.68 -12.99
C TRP A 260 -1.65 -2.24 -12.80
N ASP A 261 -2.41 -1.48 -12.02
CA ASP A 261 -2.03 -0.13 -11.62
C ASP A 261 -1.19 -0.12 -10.32
N THR A 262 -0.96 1.08 -9.77
CA THR A 262 -0.24 1.22 -8.50
C THR A 262 -1.03 0.77 -7.28
N TYR A 263 -2.37 0.76 -7.32
CA TYR A 263 -3.23 0.24 -6.24
C TYR A 263 -3.25 -1.30 -6.26
N ASP A 264 -3.40 -1.92 -7.43
CA ASP A 264 -3.35 -3.38 -7.59
C ASP A 264 -2.00 -3.94 -7.09
N SER A 265 -0.91 -3.19 -7.26
CA SER A 265 0.43 -3.53 -6.74
C SER A 265 0.56 -3.53 -5.19
N PHE A 266 -0.46 -3.07 -4.47
CA PHE A 266 -0.60 -3.21 -3.00
C PHE A 266 -1.65 -4.26 -2.58
N MET A 267 -2.35 -4.91 -3.52
CA MET A 267 -3.22 -6.03 -3.17
C MET A 267 -2.39 -7.30 -2.90
N GLN A 268 -2.81 -8.07 -1.89
CA GLN A 268 -2.28 -9.42 -1.67
C GLN A 268 -3.14 -10.40 -2.48
N HIS A 269 -2.48 -11.35 -3.13
CA HIS A 269 -3.12 -12.40 -3.94
C HIS A 269 -2.49 -13.76 -3.62
N ASP A 270 -3.19 -14.83 -3.97
CA ASP A 270 -2.69 -16.18 -3.81
C ASP A 270 -1.59 -16.51 -4.83
N VAL A 271 -0.59 -17.28 -4.39
CA VAL A 271 0.55 -17.71 -5.22
C VAL A 271 0.12 -18.70 -6.30
N GLN A 272 -0.78 -19.64 -6.00
CA GLN A 272 -1.27 -20.65 -6.95
C GLN A 272 -2.22 -20.02 -7.97
N GLU A 273 -3.08 -19.07 -7.56
CA GLU A 273 -3.91 -18.33 -8.51
C GLU A 273 -3.04 -17.54 -9.50
N LEU A 274 -2.05 -16.77 -8.99
CA LEU A 274 -1.12 -16.05 -9.86
C LEU A 274 -0.37 -17.00 -10.81
N ASN A 275 0.11 -18.14 -10.30
CA ASN A 275 0.84 -19.13 -11.09
C ASN A 275 0.00 -19.68 -12.24
N ARG A 276 -1.26 -20.04 -11.99
CA ARG A 276 -2.17 -20.52 -13.03
C ARG A 276 -2.45 -19.46 -14.09
N VAL A 277 -2.85 -18.26 -13.69
CA VAL A 277 -3.14 -17.17 -14.65
C VAL A 277 -1.87 -16.78 -15.43
N LEU A 278 -0.68 -16.83 -14.82
CA LEU A 278 0.58 -16.60 -15.51
C LEU A 278 0.92 -17.70 -16.53
N CYS A 279 0.75 -18.97 -16.15
CA CYS A 279 0.96 -20.12 -17.04
C CYS A 279 -0.01 -20.13 -18.22
N GLU A 280 -1.30 -19.92 -18.00
CA GLU A 280 -2.33 -19.81 -19.05
C GLU A 280 -1.98 -18.69 -20.04
N LYS A 281 -1.65 -17.49 -19.55
CA LYS A 281 -1.28 -16.34 -20.38
C LYS A 281 0.03 -16.54 -21.15
N LEU A 282 0.96 -17.34 -20.61
CA LEU A 282 2.19 -17.72 -21.31
C LEU A 282 1.93 -18.78 -22.38
N GLU A 283 1.13 -19.80 -22.08
CA GLU A 283 0.74 -20.85 -23.03
C GLU A 283 0.05 -20.24 -24.26
N ASP A 284 -0.89 -19.31 -24.07
CA ASP A 284 -1.54 -18.56 -25.14
C ASP A 284 -0.57 -17.73 -26.01
N LYS A 285 0.57 -17.30 -25.46
CA LYS A 285 1.64 -16.60 -26.18
C LYS A 285 2.70 -17.54 -26.77
N MET A 286 2.67 -18.84 -26.42
CA MET A 286 3.53 -19.88 -27.00
C MET A 286 2.86 -20.66 -28.15
N LYS A 287 1.52 -20.61 -28.28
CA LYS A 287 0.77 -21.22 -29.40
C LYS A 287 1.20 -20.63 -30.75
N GLY A 288 1.46 -21.49 -31.74
CA GLY A 288 2.00 -21.09 -33.04
C GLY A 288 3.48 -20.71 -33.06
N THR A 289 4.26 -21.09 -32.04
CA THR A 289 5.69 -20.72 -31.90
C THR A 289 6.60 -21.93 -31.73
N VAL A 290 7.92 -21.73 -31.86
CA VAL A 290 8.93 -22.81 -31.68
C VAL A 290 8.98 -23.39 -30.26
N VAL A 291 8.33 -22.75 -29.27
CA VAL A 291 8.21 -23.23 -27.88
C VAL A 291 6.79 -23.69 -27.52
N GLU A 292 5.94 -23.98 -28.51
CA GLU A 292 4.57 -24.44 -28.28
C GLU A 292 4.49 -25.70 -27.39
N GLY A 293 3.51 -25.71 -26.49
CA GLY A 293 3.30 -26.78 -25.51
C GLY A 293 4.41 -26.96 -24.47
N THR A 294 5.32 -25.99 -24.29
CA THR A 294 6.41 -26.12 -23.30
C THR A 294 5.91 -26.08 -21.84
N ILE A 295 4.86 -25.30 -21.57
CA ILE A 295 4.19 -25.27 -20.25
C ILE A 295 3.58 -26.64 -19.92
N GLN A 296 2.83 -27.20 -20.86
CA GLN A 296 2.26 -28.56 -20.80
C GLN A 296 3.36 -29.60 -20.51
N LYS A 297 4.40 -29.66 -21.35
CA LYS A 297 5.54 -30.61 -21.22
C LYS A 297 6.34 -30.49 -19.91
N LEU A 298 6.18 -29.40 -19.15
CA LEU A 298 6.86 -29.17 -17.87
C LEU A 298 6.00 -29.52 -16.66
N PHE A 299 4.73 -29.12 -16.68
CA PHE A 299 3.87 -29.02 -15.51
C PHE A 299 2.54 -29.78 -15.63
N GLU A 300 2.12 -30.19 -16.83
CA GLU A 300 0.89 -30.97 -17.01
C GLU A 300 1.11 -32.43 -16.65
N GLY A 301 0.27 -32.94 -15.74
CA GLY A 301 0.05 -34.37 -15.52
C GLY A 301 -1.44 -34.70 -15.64
N HIS A 302 -1.79 -35.98 -15.47
CA HIS A 302 -3.16 -36.43 -15.64
C HIS A 302 -3.64 -37.39 -14.55
N HIS A 303 -4.89 -37.21 -14.13
CA HIS A 303 -5.61 -38.15 -13.28
C HIS A 303 -6.85 -38.71 -13.99
N MET A 304 -7.23 -39.92 -13.57
CA MET A 304 -8.46 -40.59 -13.92
C MET A 304 -9.39 -40.54 -12.71
N ASN A 305 -10.48 -39.78 -12.83
CA ASN A 305 -11.63 -39.92 -11.94
C ASN A 305 -12.43 -41.13 -12.41
N TYR A 306 -12.69 -42.09 -11.53
CA TYR A 306 -13.52 -43.25 -11.84
C TYR A 306 -14.72 -43.34 -10.89
N ILE A 307 -15.85 -43.83 -11.42
CA ILE A 307 -17.06 -44.14 -10.67
C ILE A 307 -17.49 -45.56 -11.06
N GLU A 308 -17.52 -46.46 -10.08
CA GLU A 308 -17.82 -47.89 -10.23
C GLU A 308 -19.07 -48.22 -9.40
N CYS A 309 -20.14 -48.66 -10.06
CA CYS A 309 -21.38 -49.04 -9.37
C CYS A 309 -21.21 -50.35 -8.60
N ILE A 310 -21.81 -50.45 -7.41
CA ILE A 310 -21.66 -51.61 -6.52
C ILE A 310 -22.65 -52.74 -6.89
N ASN A 311 -23.85 -52.38 -7.37
CA ASN A 311 -24.96 -53.31 -7.58
C ASN A 311 -25.23 -53.64 -9.07
N VAL A 312 -24.56 -52.95 -10.00
CA VAL A 312 -24.70 -53.11 -11.45
C VAL A 312 -23.34 -52.97 -12.12
N ASP A 313 -23.12 -53.67 -13.24
CA ASP A 313 -21.85 -53.66 -13.98
C ASP A 313 -21.73 -52.39 -14.86
N PHE A 314 -21.58 -51.24 -14.19
CA PHE A 314 -21.44 -49.93 -14.83
C PHE A 314 -20.25 -49.19 -14.22
N LYS A 315 -19.35 -48.74 -15.09
CA LYS A 315 -18.15 -47.99 -14.72
C LYS A 315 -17.96 -46.79 -15.64
N SER A 316 -17.96 -45.60 -15.05
CA SER A 316 -17.58 -44.36 -15.72
C SER A 316 -16.14 -44.00 -15.39
N THR A 317 -15.39 -43.50 -16.37
CA THR A 317 -14.00 -43.04 -16.22
C THR A 317 -13.80 -41.74 -17.00
N ARG A 318 -13.25 -40.72 -16.34
CA ARG A 318 -12.95 -39.41 -16.93
C ARG A 318 -11.48 -39.07 -16.71
N LYS A 319 -10.72 -38.93 -17.80
CA LYS A 319 -9.36 -38.35 -17.78
C LYS A 319 -9.48 -36.83 -17.69
N GLU A 320 -8.70 -36.24 -16.80
CA GLU A 320 -8.54 -34.80 -16.59
C GLU A 320 -7.04 -34.49 -16.48
N SER A 321 -6.63 -33.27 -16.84
CA SER A 321 -5.26 -32.81 -16.63
C SER A 321 -5.16 -31.79 -15.49
N PHE A 322 -3.97 -31.69 -14.90
CA PHE A 322 -3.65 -30.77 -13.81
C PHE A 322 -2.28 -30.14 -14.03
N TYR A 323 -2.14 -28.88 -13.59
CA TYR A 323 -0.86 -28.15 -13.54
C TYR A 323 -0.28 -28.05 -12.12
N ASP A 324 -1.14 -28.21 -11.11
CA ASP A 324 -0.85 -28.16 -9.69
C ASP A 324 -1.75 -29.17 -8.95
N LEU A 325 -1.27 -29.75 -7.85
CA LEU A 325 -2.07 -30.62 -6.98
C LEU A 325 -2.32 -29.96 -5.63
N GLN A 326 -3.59 -29.87 -5.24
CA GLN A 326 -4.01 -29.25 -3.99
C GLN A 326 -4.13 -30.30 -2.88
N LEU A 327 -3.11 -30.37 -2.01
CA LEU A 327 -3.03 -31.33 -0.92
C LEU A 327 -3.67 -30.80 0.36
N ASP A 328 -4.55 -31.60 0.95
CA ASP A 328 -5.15 -31.32 2.26
C ASP A 328 -4.08 -31.39 3.37
N VAL A 329 -3.95 -30.31 4.15
CA VAL A 329 -3.05 -30.26 5.32
C VAL A 329 -3.76 -30.70 6.60
N LYS A 330 -4.99 -30.24 6.80
CA LYS A 330 -5.76 -30.49 8.02
C LYS A 330 -6.09 -31.98 8.19
N GLY A 331 -5.60 -32.56 9.29
CA GLY A 331 -5.70 -33.99 9.58
C GLY A 331 -4.66 -34.88 8.89
N CYS A 332 -3.81 -34.32 8.02
CA CYS A 332 -2.71 -35.02 7.36
C CYS A 332 -1.38 -34.67 8.06
N LYS A 333 -0.63 -35.68 8.51
CA LYS A 333 0.67 -35.48 9.20
C LYS A 333 1.83 -35.17 8.25
N ASP A 334 1.73 -35.63 7.01
CA ASP A 334 2.78 -35.56 6.00
C ASP A 334 2.18 -35.64 4.58
N VAL A 335 3.02 -35.38 3.57
CA VAL A 335 2.66 -35.43 2.14
C VAL A 335 2.04 -36.78 1.73
N TYR A 336 2.53 -37.89 2.26
CA TYR A 336 2.00 -39.22 1.92
C TYR A 336 0.60 -39.43 2.50
N ALA A 337 0.32 -38.92 3.70
CA ALA A 337 -1.03 -38.91 4.25
C ALA A 337 -2.01 -38.06 3.43
N SER A 338 -1.54 -36.99 2.77
CA SER A 338 -2.38 -36.23 1.82
C SER A 338 -2.60 -36.98 0.51
N PHE A 339 -1.59 -37.65 -0.04
CA PHE A 339 -1.76 -38.48 -1.26
C PHE A 339 -2.64 -39.71 -1.01
N ASP A 340 -2.50 -40.37 0.14
CA ASP A 340 -3.38 -41.47 0.57
C ASP A 340 -4.85 -41.02 0.67
N LYS A 341 -5.09 -39.79 1.20
CA LYS A 341 -6.42 -39.18 1.24
C LYS A 341 -6.92 -38.74 -0.14
N TYR A 342 -6.03 -38.29 -1.03
CA TYR A 342 -6.39 -37.86 -2.39
C TYR A 342 -6.88 -39.02 -3.27
N VAL A 343 -6.38 -40.23 -3.04
CA VAL A 343 -6.84 -41.47 -3.70
C VAL A 343 -7.86 -42.27 -2.88
N GLU A 344 -8.36 -41.72 -1.78
CA GLU A 344 -9.35 -42.39 -0.91
C GLU A 344 -10.67 -42.59 -1.67
N VAL A 345 -11.24 -43.80 -1.53
CA VAL A 345 -12.45 -44.18 -2.27
C VAL A 345 -13.70 -43.68 -1.56
N GLU A 346 -14.22 -42.55 -2.03
CA GLU A 346 -15.49 -41.98 -1.59
C GLU A 346 -16.66 -42.90 -1.95
N ARG A 347 -17.56 -43.12 -0.99
CA ARG A 347 -18.78 -43.91 -1.21
C ARG A 347 -19.98 -43.01 -1.49
N LEU A 348 -20.56 -43.22 -2.66
CA LEU A 348 -21.77 -42.56 -3.14
C LEU A 348 -22.97 -43.42 -2.72
N GLU A 349 -23.36 -43.31 -1.45
CA GLU A 349 -24.47 -44.01 -0.80
C GLU A 349 -25.56 -43.01 -0.35
N GLY A 350 -26.79 -43.49 -0.10
CA GLY A 350 -27.90 -42.67 0.43
C GLY A 350 -28.37 -41.57 -0.52
N ASP A 351 -28.47 -40.32 -0.04
CA ASP A 351 -28.80 -39.13 -0.83
C ASP A 351 -27.77 -38.84 -1.95
N ASN A 352 -26.54 -39.34 -1.80
CA ASN A 352 -25.42 -39.06 -2.71
C ASN A 352 -25.22 -40.16 -3.77
N LYS A 353 -26.20 -41.06 -3.98
CA LYS A 353 -26.16 -42.10 -5.03
C LYS A 353 -25.82 -41.53 -6.40
N TYR A 354 -25.01 -42.27 -7.15
CA TYR A 354 -24.62 -41.91 -8.51
C TYR A 354 -25.73 -42.23 -9.52
N HIS A 355 -26.01 -41.32 -10.45
CA HIS A 355 -26.96 -41.56 -11.53
C HIS A 355 -26.26 -42.25 -12.72
N ALA A 356 -26.28 -43.58 -12.74
CA ALA A 356 -25.81 -44.37 -13.87
C ALA A 356 -26.88 -44.41 -14.96
N GLU A 357 -26.54 -43.98 -16.18
CA GLU A 357 -27.47 -43.60 -17.25
C GLU A 357 -28.62 -44.60 -17.48
N GLU A 358 -28.32 -45.86 -17.79
CA GLU A 358 -29.33 -46.90 -18.05
C GLU A 358 -29.86 -47.60 -16.78
N HIS A 359 -29.37 -47.21 -15.59
CA HIS A 359 -29.61 -47.94 -14.32
C HIS A 359 -30.13 -47.06 -13.17
N GLY A 360 -30.29 -45.75 -13.39
CA GLY A 360 -30.79 -44.79 -12.41
C GLY A 360 -29.83 -44.56 -11.24
N LEU A 361 -30.39 -44.23 -10.07
CA LEU A 361 -29.62 -43.92 -8.86
C LEU A 361 -29.09 -45.21 -8.20
N GLN A 362 -27.77 -45.39 -8.26
CA GLN A 362 -27.04 -46.56 -7.77
C GLN A 362 -26.06 -46.20 -6.66
N ASP A 363 -25.82 -47.13 -5.75
CA ASP A 363 -24.70 -47.03 -4.80
C ASP A 363 -23.40 -47.28 -5.56
N ALA A 364 -22.44 -46.37 -5.43
CA ALA A 364 -21.21 -46.39 -6.23
C ALA A 364 -19.97 -46.02 -5.42
N ARG A 365 -18.81 -46.37 -5.96
CA ARG A 365 -17.48 -46.01 -5.47
C ARG A 365 -16.87 -45.00 -6.40
N LYS A 366 -16.51 -43.82 -5.89
CA LYS A 366 -15.81 -42.76 -6.60
C LYS A 366 -14.37 -42.71 -6.11
N GLY A 367 -13.41 -42.63 -7.02
CA GLY A 367 -12.00 -42.52 -6.66
C GLY A 367 -11.18 -41.81 -7.74
N VAL A 368 -9.94 -41.49 -7.38
CA VAL A 368 -8.98 -40.79 -8.24
C VAL A 368 -7.68 -41.58 -8.29
N LEU A 369 -7.13 -41.80 -9.48
CA LEU A 369 -5.82 -42.43 -9.68
C LEU A 369 -5.03 -41.66 -10.75
N PHE A 370 -3.73 -41.54 -10.57
CA PHE A 370 -2.85 -40.80 -11.49
C PHE A 370 -2.47 -41.67 -12.68
N ILE A 371 -2.61 -41.14 -13.89
CA ILE A 371 -2.18 -41.81 -15.13
C ILE A 371 -0.70 -41.51 -15.37
N ASP A 372 -0.31 -40.25 -15.16
CA ASP A 372 1.02 -39.73 -15.37
C ASP A 372 1.24 -38.47 -14.52
N PHE A 373 2.50 -38.20 -14.15
CA PHE A 373 2.91 -37.01 -13.41
C PHE A 373 3.86 -36.14 -14.25
N PRO A 374 3.88 -34.81 -14.05
CA PRO A 374 4.75 -33.90 -14.79
C PRO A 374 6.25 -34.04 -14.40
N PRO A 375 7.20 -33.67 -15.26
CA PRO A 375 8.62 -33.56 -14.90
C PRO A 375 8.90 -32.60 -13.74
N VAL A 376 8.12 -31.52 -13.63
CA VAL A 376 8.14 -30.60 -12.49
C VAL A 376 6.77 -30.61 -11.80
N LEU A 377 6.73 -31.21 -10.62
CA LEU A 377 5.50 -31.39 -9.84
C LEU A 377 5.33 -30.23 -8.85
N GLN A 378 4.20 -29.53 -8.96
CA GLN A 378 3.80 -28.43 -8.09
C GLN A 378 2.72 -28.89 -7.10
N LEU A 379 2.97 -28.75 -5.80
CA LEU A 379 2.04 -29.15 -4.74
C LEU A 379 1.63 -27.90 -3.93
N GLN A 380 0.37 -27.48 -4.05
CA GLN A 380 -0.23 -26.46 -3.19
C GLN A 380 -0.68 -27.13 -1.89
N LEU A 381 -0.20 -26.63 -0.74
CA LEU A 381 -0.63 -27.10 0.56
C LEU A 381 -1.83 -26.26 1.01
N LYS A 382 -3.02 -26.86 1.13
CA LYS A 382 -4.25 -26.19 1.56
C LYS A 382 -4.14 -25.76 3.03
N ARG A 383 -3.46 -24.64 3.27
CA ARG A 383 -3.29 -24.00 4.58
C ARG A 383 -4.27 -22.87 4.86
N PHE A 384 -5.23 -22.64 3.97
CA PHE A 384 -6.34 -21.72 4.21
C PHE A 384 -7.66 -22.48 4.04
N GLU A 385 -8.58 -22.28 4.98
CA GLU A 385 -9.92 -22.88 4.96
C GLU A 385 -10.95 -21.89 5.53
N TYR A 386 -12.23 -22.10 5.23
CA TYR A 386 -13.32 -21.35 5.86
C TYR A 386 -13.74 -22.04 7.17
N ASP A 387 -13.61 -21.35 8.30
CA ASP A 387 -14.14 -21.81 9.58
C ASP A 387 -15.62 -21.47 9.67
N PHE A 388 -16.47 -22.39 9.19
CA PHE A 388 -17.93 -22.30 9.24
C PHE A 388 -18.51 -22.11 10.66
N MET A 389 -17.74 -22.35 11.74
CA MET A 389 -18.19 -22.08 13.12
C MET A 389 -17.84 -20.66 13.59
N ARG A 390 -16.97 -19.96 12.87
CA ARG A 390 -16.54 -18.57 13.16
C ARG A 390 -16.92 -17.57 12.07
N ASP A 391 -17.49 -18.04 10.97
CA ASP A 391 -17.85 -17.26 9.78
C ASP A 391 -16.67 -16.44 9.24
N THR A 392 -15.49 -17.09 9.17
CA THR A 392 -14.25 -16.41 8.78
C THR A 392 -13.23 -17.38 8.18
N MET A 393 -12.37 -16.87 7.29
CA MET A 393 -11.23 -17.62 6.76
C MET A 393 -10.14 -17.75 7.84
N VAL A 394 -9.55 -18.94 7.98
CA VAL A 394 -8.49 -19.24 8.95
C VAL A 394 -7.27 -19.87 8.29
N LYS A 395 -6.08 -19.65 8.88
CA LYS A 395 -4.83 -20.28 8.43
C LYS A 395 -4.50 -21.51 9.28
N ILE A 396 -4.40 -22.67 8.62
CA ILE A 396 -3.98 -23.96 9.19
C ILE A 396 -2.46 -23.93 9.35
N ASN A 397 -2.01 -23.69 10.58
CA ASN A 397 -0.59 -23.68 10.95
C ASN A 397 -0.10 -25.04 11.49
N ASP A 398 -0.90 -26.09 11.34
CA ASP A 398 -0.60 -27.47 11.76
C ASP A 398 0.75 -27.97 11.23
N ARG A 399 1.39 -28.86 11.99
CA ARG A 399 2.68 -29.46 11.63
C ARG A 399 2.49 -30.51 10.53
N TYR A 400 3.13 -30.27 9.40
CA TYR A 400 2.98 -31.05 8.17
C TYR A 400 4.35 -31.34 7.56
N GLU A 401 4.77 -32.61 7.54
CA GLU A 401 6.09 -33.01 7.07
C GLU A 401 6.12 -33.23 5.54
N PHE A 402 7.18 -32.75 4.89
CA PHE A 402 7.45 -33.02 3.48
C PHE A 402 8.91 -33.44 3.29
N PRO A 403 9.20 -34.52 2.54
CA PRO A 403 10.55 -35.07 2.45
C PRO A 403 11.43 -34.34 1.43
N LEU A 404 12.75 -34.55 1.51
CA LEU A 404 13.70 -34.09 0.48
C LEU A 404 13.58 -34.91 -0.83
N GLU A 405 13.18 -36.17 -0.71
CA GLU A 405 12.87 -37.07 -1.83
C GLU A 405 11.44 -37.63 -1.67
N LEU A 406 10.63 -37.50 -2.73
CA LEU A 406 9.23 -37.92 -2.76
C LEU A 406 9.06 -39.07 -3.76
N ASP A 407 8.62 -40.23 -3.26
CA ASP A 407 8.40 -41.44 -4.05
C ASP A 407 6.91 -41.70 -4.27
N LEU A 408 6.43 -41.52 -5.50
CA LEU A 408 5.03 -41.72 -5.87
C LEU A 408 4.75 -43.11 -6.49
N ASP A 409 5.78 -43.94 -6.73
CA ASP A 409 5.59 -45.36 -7.11
C ASP A 409 5.67 -46.32 -5.91
N ARG A 410 5.76 -45.77 -4.68
CA ARG A 410 5.73 -46.54 -3.43
C ARG A 410 4.51 -47.47 -3.37
N GLU A 411 4.63 -48.53 -2.56
CA GLU A 411 3.57 -49.53 -2.39
C GLU A 411 3.09 -50.13 -3.73
N ASN A 412 4.03 -50.36 -4.66
CA ASN A 412 3.82 -50.92 -6.00
C ASN A 412 2.96 -50.03 -6.93
N GLY A 413 3.18 -48.72 -6.90
CA GLY A 413 2.43 -47.74 -7.68
C GLY A 413 1.01 -47.57 -7.15
N LYS A 414 0.84 -47.45 -5.83
CA LYS A 414 -0.45 -47.30 -5.13
C LYS A 414 -1.32 -46.17 -5.65
N TYR A 415 -0.70 -45.05 -6.03
CA TYR A 415 -1.39 -43.86 -6.55
C TYR A 415 -1.63 -43.92 -8.06
N LEU A 416 -1.03 -44.88 -8.77
CA LEU A 416 -1.09 -44.97 -10.23
C LEU A 416 -2.28 -45.81 -10.71
N SER A 417 -2.83 -45.43 -11.86
CA SER A 417 -3.87 -46.20 -12.55
C SER A 417 -3.30 -47.52 -13.10
N PRO A 418 -4.17 -48.49 -13.47
CA PRO A 418 -3.76 -49.68 -14.21
C PRO A 418 -3.20 -49.39 -15.61
N GLU A 419 -3.47 -48.20 -16.15
CA GLU A 419 -3.08 -47.75 -17.50
C GLU A 419 -1.81 -46.87 -17.49
N ALA A 420 -1.28 -46.54 -16.32
CA ALA A 420 -0.10 -45.69 -16.15
C ALA A 420 1.18 -46.34 -16.72
N ASP A 421 2.04 -45.53 -17.35
CA ASP A 421 3.32 -46.00 -17.86
C ASP A 421 4.33 -46.26 -16.73
N ARG A 422 4.42 -47.53 -16.32
CA ARG A 422 5.35 -48.02 -15.28
C ARG A 422 6.81 -48.12 -15.75
N SER A 423 7.15 -47.68 -16.96
CA SER A 423 8.56 -47.53 -17.39
C SER A 423 9.21 -46.25 -16.85
N VAL A 424 8.40 -45.23 -16.52
CA VAL A 424 8.87 -43.94 -15.96
C VAL A 424 8.82 -43.99 -14.43
N ARG A 425 9.96 -43.75 -13.78
CA ARG A 425 10.05 -43.71 -12.30
C ARG A 425 9.63 -42.34 -11.76
N ASN A 426 8.55 -42.28 -11.02
CA ASN A 426 8.04 -41.09 -10.32
C ASN A 426 8.72 -40.90 -8.96
N LEU A 427 10.05 -40.86 -8.98
CA LEU A 427 10.89 -40.42 -7.88
C LEU A 427 11.28 -38.95 -8.11
N TYR A 428 11.03 -38.10 -7.12
CA TYR A 428 11.23 -36.66 -7.20
C TYR A 428 12.17 -36.16 -6.11
N THR A 429 12.97 -35.13 -6.42
CA THR A 429 13.73 -34.36 -5.42
C THR A 429 13.11 -32.98 -5.25
N LEU A 430 13.05 -32.50 -4.00
CA LEU A 430 12.56 -31.16 -3.66
C LEU A 430 13.53 -30.09 -4.19
N HIS A 431 12.98 -29.13 -4.94
CA HIS A 431 13.70 -28.03 -5.58
C HIS A 431 13.45 -26.69 -4.88
N SER A 432 12.18 -26.39 -4.56
CA SER A 432 11.79 -25.13 -3.90
C SER A 432 10.68 -25.32 -2.86
N VAL A 433 10.71 -24.47 -1.84
CA VAL A 433 9.73 -24.37 -0.75
C VAL A 433 9.31 -22.91 -0.66
N LEU A 434 8.10 -22.58 -1.11
CA LEU A 434 7.52 -21.25 -0.95
C LEU A 434 6.81 -21.21 0.39
N VAL A 435 7.09 -20.18 1.19
CA VAL A 435 6.68 -20.06 2.59
C VAL A 435 5.78 -18.85 2.75
N HIS A 436 4.71 -18.99 3.53
CA HIS A 436 3.86 -17.88 3.94
C HIS A 436 3.97 -17.63 5.44
N SER A 437 4.44 -16.43 5.81
CA SER A 437 4.57 -15.97 7.19
C SER A 437 3.54 -14.89 7.49
N GLY A 438 2.47 -15.24 8.23
CA GLY A 438 1.43 -14.29 8.59
C GLY A 438 0.06 -14.93 8.87
N GLY A 439 -0.96 -14.08 8.89
CA GLY A 439 -2.37 -14.46 9.02
C GLY A 439 -3.11 -14.33 7.69
N VAL A 440 -4.44 -14.41 7.74
CA VAL A 440 -5.31 -14.38 6.55
C VAL A 440 -5.44 -12.98 5.96
N HIS A 441 -5.52 -11.94 6.80
CA HIS A 441 -5.66 -10.54 6.36
C HIS A 441 -4.31 -9.84 6.12
N GLY A 442 -3.21 -10.59 6.06
CA GLY A 442 -1.88 -10.03 5.93
C GLY A 442 -0.77 -11.01 6.30
N GLY A 443 0.13 -11.23 5.35
CA GLY A 443 1.41 -11.88 5.61
C GLY A 443 2.46 -11.52 4.58
N HIS A 444 3.58 -12.24 4.63
CA HIS A 444 4.75 -12.09 3.77
C HIS A 444 5.14 -13.43 3.15
N TYR A 445 5.52 -13.41 1.88
CA TYR A 445 5.93 -14.58 1.11
C TYR A 445 7.43 -14.51 0.78
N TYR A 446 8.11 -15.65 0.92
CA TYR A 446 9.49 -15.83 0.49
C TYR A 446 9.71 -17.28 0.05
N ALA A 447 10.81 -17.56 -0.68
CA ALA A 447 11.11 -18.90 -1.19
C ALA A 447 12.48 -19.40 -0.74
N PHE A 448 12.56 -20.65 -0.28
CA PHE A 448 13.82 -21.39 -0.24
C PHE A 448 13.96 -22.18 -1.55
N ILE A 449 15.13 -22.12 -2.19
CA ILE A 449 15.38 -22.71 -3.52
C ILE A 449 16.75 -23.41 -3.52
N ARG A 450 16.86 -24.53 -4.27
CA ARG A 450 18.12 -25.23 -4.61
C ARG A 450 18.40 -25.13 -6.12
N PRO A 451 18.97 -24.03 -6.65
CA PRO A 451 19.08 -23.80 -8.09
C PRO A 451 19.84 -24.89 -8.88
N THR A 452 20.77 -25.60 -8.22
CA THR A 452 21.58 -26.69 -8.80
C THR A 452 21.18 -28.09 -8.29
N LEU A 453 20.15 -28.20 -7.44
CA LEU A 453 19.80 -29.41 -6.68
C LEU A 453 20.98 -30.00 -5.88
N SER A 454 21.91 -29.15 -5.46
CA SER A 454 22.94 -29.46 -4.46
C SER A 454 22.41 -29.27 -3.03
N ASP A 455 23.21 -29.55 -2.01
CA ASP A 455 22.77 -29.47 -0.60
C ASP A 455 22.68 -28.03 -0.07
N GLN A 456 23.25 -27.05 -0.79
CA GLN A 456 23.15 -25.64 -0.44
C GLN A 456 21.78 -25.07 -0.82
N TRP A 457 21.03 -24.66 0.21
CA TRP A 457 19.80 -23.89 0.05
C TRP A 457 20.07 -22.39 0.01
N TYR A 458 19.21 -21.66 -0.68
CA TYR A 458 19.20 -20.20 -0.72
C TYR A 458 17.80 -19.68 -0.40
N LYS A 459 17.67 -18.76 0.55
CA LYS A 459 16.43 -18.03 0.83
C LYS A 459 16.38 -16.76 -0.02
N PHE A 460 15.34 -16.63 -0.82
CA PHE A 460 15.00 -15.46 -1.63
C PHE A 460 13.88 -14.70 -0.91
N ASP A 461 14.23 -13.56 -0.31
CA ASP A 461 13.39 -12.74 0.54
C ASP A 461 13.35 -11.31 -0.03
N ASP A 462 12.42 -11.12 -0.99
CA ASP A 462 12.38 -9.97 -1.91
C ASP A 462 13.76 -9.60 -2.45
N GLU A 463 14.34 -8.47 -2.03
CA GLU A 463 15.59 -7.93 -2.56
C GLU A 463 16.83 -8.70 -2.13
N ARG A 464 16.70 -9.56 -1.11
CA ARG A 464 17.82 -10.21 -0.42
C ARG A 464 17.86 -11.71 -0.72
N VAL A 465 19.05 -12.23 -0.98
CA VAL A 465 19.30 -13.67 -1.09
C VAL A 465 20.31 -14.08 -0.02
N THR A 466 20.00 -15.02 0.87
CA THR A 466 20.94 -15.59 1.85
C THR A 466 21.16 -17.08 1.62
N LYS A 467 22.37 -17.56 1.93
CA LYS A 467 22.63 -19.00 2.08
C LYS A 467 22.00 -19.47 3.38
N GLU A 468 21.29 -20.59 3.35
CA GLU A 468 20.65 -21.19 4.51
C GLU A 468 20.94 -22.70 4.54
N ASP A 469 20.72 -23.35 5.67
CA ASP A 469 20.85 -24.80 5.82
C ASP A 469 19.56 -25.56 5.45
N LEU A 470 19.69 -26.89 5.29
CA LEU A 470 18.56 -27.79 5.02
C LEU A 470 17.48 -27.74 6.10
N ARG A 471 17.85 -27.51 7.36
CA ARG A 471 16.93 -27.53 8.50
C ARG A 471 15.99 -26.33 8.50
N ARG A 472 16.51 -25.15 8.17
CA ARG A 472 15.72 -23.93 7.98
C ARG A 472 14.80 -23.99 6.76
N ALA A 473 15.28 -24.56 5.66
CA ALA A 473 14.50 -24.69 4.44
C ALA A 473 13.39 -25.76 4.53
N LEU A 474 13.60 -26.80 5.33
CA LEU A 474 12.73 -27.97 5.45
C LEU A 474 12.01 -28.03 6.81
N GLU A 475 12.69 -28.47 7.89
CA GLU A 475 12.09 -28.76 9.20
C GLU A 475 11.36 -27.55 9.82
N GLU A 476 11.97 -26.37 9.77
CA GLU A 476 11.40 -25.17 10.37
C GLU A 476 10.13 -24.69 9.65
N GLN A 477 9.88 -25.15 8.42
CA GLN A 477 8.73 -24.78 7.60
C GLN A 477 7.56 -25.77 7.67
N TYR A 478 7.69 -26.86 8.44
CA TYR A 478 6.58 -27.81 8.67
C TYR A 478 5.41 -27.18 9.44
N GLY A 479 5.63 -26.15 10.25
CA GLY A 479 4.63 -25.55 11.13
C GLY A 479 4.51 -26.26 12.49
N GLY A 480 3.38 -26.08 13.16
CA GLY A 480 3.10 -26.62 14.50
C GLY A 480 3.31 -25.62 15.64
N GLU A 481 3.34 -26.14 16.86
CA GLU A 481 3.70 -25.39 18.07
C GLU A 481 5.18 -25.56 18.41
N GLU A 482 5.81 -24.50 18.92
CA GLU A 482 7.16 -24.54 19.49
C GLU A 482 7.11 -24.34 21.00
N GLU A 483 7.88 -25.15 21.73
CA GLU A 483 8.02 -25.08 23.18
C GLU A 483 9.36 -24.41 23.54
N LEU A 484 9.30 -23.28 24.25
CA LEU A 484 10.51 -22.63 24.76
C LEU A 484 11.10 -23.42 25.94
N PRO A 485 12.43 -23.58 26.03
CA PRO A 485 13.08 -24.20 27.19
C PRO A 485 12.70 -23.49 28.50
N GLN A 486 12.48 -24.28 29.57
CA GLN A 486 12.10 -23.74 30.88
C GLN A 486 13.20 -22.84 31.46
N THR A 487 12.92 -21.54 31.61
CA THR A 487 13.87 -20.55 32.12
C THR A 487 14.03 -20.55 33.64
N ASN A 488 13.25 -21.35 34.38
CA ASN A 488 13.34 -21.48 35.85
C ASN A 488 12.97 -22.90 36.32
N PRO A 489 13.94 -23.73 36.77
CA PRO A 489 13.71 -25.10 37.28
C PRO A 489 12.96 -25.22 38.63
N GLY A 490 12.04 -24.31 38.95
CA GLY A 490 11.44 -24.19 40.29
C GLY A 490 9.97 -23.77 40.36
N TYR A 491 9.28 -23.58 39.23
CA TYR A 491 7.84 -23.25 39.20
C TYR A 491 7.09 -24.24 38.29
N ASN A 492 6.10 -24.94 38.84
CA ASN A 492 5.25 -25.89 38.12
C ASN A 492 4.17 -25.20 37.27
N ASN A 493 4.59 -24.39 36.30
CA ASN A 493 3.74 -23.95 35.19
C ASN A 493 4.03 -24.83 33.97
N ALA A 494 3.01 -25.11 33.15
CA ALA A 494 3.19 -25.82 31.88
C ALA A 494 4.08 -25.02 30.91
N PRO A 495 4.82 -25.66 29.98
CA PRO A 495 5.59 -24.97 28.96
C PRO A 495 4.74 -23.99 28.17
N PHE A 496 5.24 -22.77 27.96
CA PHE A 496 4.53 -21.76 27.18
C PHE A 496 4.70 -22.08 25.69
N LYS A 497 3.64 -22.61 25.09
CA LYS A 497 3.60 -22.98 23.67
C LYS A 497 3.25 -21.79 22.80
N PHE A 498 3.83 -21.70 21.61
CA PHE A 498 3.46 -20.71 20.61
C PHE A 498 3.41 -21.31 19.20
N THR A 499 2.40 -20.94 18.41
CA THR A 499 2.20 -21.49 17.06
C THR A 499 3.14 -20.84 16.04
N LYS A 500 3.73 -21.63 15.14
CA LYS A 500 4.55 -21.12 14.04
C LYS A 500 3.66 -20.55 12.91
N TYR A 501 3.56 -19.23 12.85
CA TYR A 501 2.85 -18.49 11.79
C TYR A 501 3.58 -18.49 10.43
N SER A 502 4.84 -18.92 10.40
CA SER A 502 5.60 -19.22 9.17
C SER A 502 5.54 -20.73 8.90
N ASN A 503 5.18 -21.11 7.68
CA ASN A 503 5.18 -22.49 7.21
C ASN A 503 5.08 -22.55 5.68
N ALA A 504 5.50 -23.69 5.11
CA ALA A 504 5.45 -23.94 3.67
C ALA A 504 4.01 -23.90 3.15
N TYR A 505 3.82 -23.21 2.04
CA TYR A 505 2.54 -23.04 1.35
C TYR A 505 2.49 -23.76 0.00
N MET A 506 3.60 -23.76 -0.75
CA MET A 506 3.70 -24.45 -2.03
C MET A 506 5.08 -25.11 -2.15
N LEU A 507 5.10 -26.35 -2.61
CA LEU A 507 6.32 -27.14 -2.81
C LEU A 507 6.52 -27.39 -4.30
N VAL A 508 7.77 -27.30 -4.77
CA VAL A 508 8.14 -27.63 -6.15
C VAL A 508 9.17 -28.75 -6.15
N TYR A 509 8.86 -29.82 -6.86
CA TYR A 509 9.61 -31.05 -6.96
C TYR A 509 10.01 -31.31 -8.41
N ILE A 510 11.18 -31.89 -8.66
CA ILE A 510 11.68 -32.24 -10.01
C ILE A 510 11.93 -33.75 -10.07
N ARG A 511 11.42 -34.42 -11.11
CA ARG A 511 11.63 -35.87 -11.29
C ARG A 511 13.12 -36.15 -11.50
N VAL A 512 13.67 -37.09 -10.74
CA VAL A 512 15.10 -37.44 -10.79
C VAL A 512 15.53 -37.88 -12.19
N GLY A 513 14.68 -38.63 -12.91
CA GLY A 513 14.94 -39.05 -14.29
C GLY A 513 14.90 -37.95 -15.35
N ASP A 514 14.25 -36.82 -15.08
CA ASP A 514 14.22 -35.64 -15.97
C ASP A 514 15.28 -34.58 -15.57
N LYS A 515 16.00 -34.77 -14.46
CA LYS A 515 16.86 -33.76 -13.82
C LYS A 515 17.76 -33.00 -14.79
N ASP A 516 18.55 -33.72 -15.58
CA ASP A 516 19.60 -33.12 -16.44
C ASP A 516 19.02 -32.35 -17.64
N LYS A 517 17.76 -32.63 -18.00
CA LYS A 517 16.99 -31.91 -19.03
C LYS A 517 16.35 -30.65 -18.46
N ILE A 518 15.91 -30.66 -17.20
CA ILE A 518 15.24 -29.54 -16.52
C ILE A 518 16.26 -28.52 -15.98
N ILE A 519 17.32 -29.00 -15.33
CA ILE A 519 18.45 -28.21 -14.81
C ILE A 519 19.55 -28.12 -15.89
N CYS A 520 19.17 -27.65 -17.08
CA CYS A 520 20.09 -27.48 -18.21
C CYS A 520 20.88 -26.15 -18.11
N ASP A 521 22.03 -26.10 -18.78
CA ASP A 521 22.76 -24.84 -18.96
C ASP A 521 21.98 -23.85 -19.84
N VAL A 522 22.09 -22.56 -19.50
CA VAL A 522 21.51 -21.44 -20.26
C VAL A 522 22.53 -20.31 -20.36
N ASP A 523 23.04 -20.03 -21.56
CA ASP A 523 24.10 -19.05 -21.80
C ASP A 523 23.63 -17.81 -22.60
N GLU A 524 24.55 -16.92 -23.00
CA GLU A 524 24.18 -15.76 -23.83
C GLU A 524 23.67 -16.15 -25.23
N LYS A 525 23.96 -17.35 -25.76
CA LYS A 525 23.57 -17.76 -27.12
C LYS A 525 22.10 -18.16 -27.21
N ASP A 526 21.54 -18.68 -26.12
CA ASP A 526 20.11 -18.97 -25.99
C ASP A 526 19.23 -17.70 -26.03
N ILE A 527 19.83 -16.53 -25.80
CA ILE A 527 19.14 -15.25 -25.77
C ILE A 527 19.25 -14.59 -27.14
N ALA A 528 18.11 -14.21 -27.72
CA ALA A 528 18.05 -13.60 -29.05
C ALA A 528 18.93 -12.33 -29.15
N GLU A 529 19.58 -12.11 -30.29
CA GLU A 529 20.58 -11.05 -30.46
C GLU A 529 19.97 -9.64 -30.34
N HIS A 530 18.82 -9.41 -30.98
CA HIS A 530 18.08 -8.14 -30.89
C HIS A 530 17.71 -7.81 -29.43
N LEU A 531 17.29 -8.82 -28.65
CA LEU A 531 16.97 -8.69 -27.23
C LEU A 531 18.23 -8.36 -26.40
N ARG A 532 19.37 -9.02 -26.64
CA ARG A 532 20.65 -8.70 -25.99
C ARG A 532 21.10 -7.26 -26.29
N MET A 533 21.03 -6.83 -27.54
CA MET A 533 21.42 -5.48 -27.96
C MET A 533 20.50 -4.42 -27.32
N ARG A 534 19.18 -4.65 -27.33
CA ARG A 534 18.20 -3.77 -26.67
C ARG A 534 18.47 -3.62 -25.18
N LEU A 535 18.62 -4.74 -24.46
CA LEU A 535 18.75 -4.72 -23.01
C LEU A 535 20.10 -4.18 -22.53
N LYS A 536 21.20 -4.40 -23.26
CA LYS A 536 22.49 -3.74 -23.00
C LYS A 536 22.39 -2.22 -23.16
N LYS A 537 21.75 -1.73 -24.24
CA LYS A 537 21.49 -0.29 -24.42
C LYS A 537 20.58 0.30 -23.32
N GLU A 538 19.50 -0.40 -22.93
CA GLU A 538 18.62 0.02 -21.83
C GLU A 538 19.38 0.12 -20.49
N GLN A 539 20.38 -0.75 -20.27
CA GLN A 539 21.28 -0.67 -19.11
C GLN A 539 22.26 0.50 -19.22
N GLU A 540 22.96 0.67 -20.34
CA GLU A 540 23.91 1.77 -20.57
C GLU A 540 23.24 3.13 -20.35
N GLU A 541 22.08 3.38 -20.97
CA GLU A 541 21.31 4.60 -20.77
C GLU A 541 20.93 4.83 -19.29
N LYS A 542 20.63 3.76 -18.56
CA LYS A 542 20.24 3.81 -17.15
C LYS A 542 21.44 4.05 -16.24
N GLU A 543 22.60 3.51 -16.57
CA GLU A 543 23.87 3.81 -15.93
C GLU A 543 24.31 5.24 -16.18
N ASP A 544 24.19 5.76 -17.40
CA ASP A 544 24.48 7.17 -17.68
C ASP A 544 23.48 8.11 -16.99
N LYS A 545 22.19 7.76 -16.93
CA LYS A 545 21.21 8.48 -16.08
C LYS A 545 21.57 8.40 -14.58
N ARG A 546 22.21 7.32 -14.10
CA ARG A 546 22.73 7.18 -12.72
C ARG A 546 24.01 8.01 -12.50
N ARG A 547 24.96 7.98 -13.44
CA ARG A 547 26.20 8.79 -13.46
C ARG A 547 25.85 10.29 -13.50
N TYR A 548 24.88 10.68 -14.34
CA TYR A 548 24.37 12.05 -14.40
C TYR A 548 23.75 12.51 -13.08
N LYS A 549 22.94 11.67 -12.41
CA LYS A 549 22.44 11.98 -11.06
C LYS A 549 23.58 12.04 -10.02
N ALA A 550 24.55 11.14 -10.11
CA ALA A 550 25.74 11.15 -9.27
C ALA A 550 26.66 12.36 -9.54
N GLN A 551 26.60 12.99 -10.72
CA GLN A 551 27.28 14.25 -11.01
C GLN A 551 26.42 15.47 -10.65
N ALA A 552 25.08 15.38 -10.72
CA ALA A 552 24.19 16.50 -10.45
C ALA A 552 24.35 17.08 -9.04
N HIS A 553 24.73 16.27 -8.04
CA HIS A 553 25.00 16.76 -6.68
C HIS A 553 26.23 17.71 -6.59
N LEU A 554 27.11 17.73 -7.60
CA LEU A 554 28.23 18.65 -7.74
C LEU A 554 27.84 20.01 -8.35
N TYR A 555 26.62 20.11 -8.89
CA TYR A 555 26.07 21.33 -9.47
C TYR A 555 25.05 21.99 -8.51
N THR A 556 24.77 23.26 -8.75
CA THR A 556 23.76 24.03 -8.03
C THR A 556 23.08 24.99 -9.00
N ILE A 557 21.82 25.33 -8.75
CA ILE A 557 21.08 26.32 -9.55
C ILE A 557 21.19 27.68 -8.89
N ILE A 558 21.50 28.70 -9.68
CA ILE A 558 21.41 30.11 -9.31
C ILE A 558 20.30 30.74 -10.16
N LYS A 559 19.29 31.33 -9.53
CA LYS A 559 18.24 32.11 -10.17
C LYS A 559 18.57 33.59 -10.04
N VAL A 560 18.63 34.32 -11.15
CA VAL A 560 18.95 35.75 -11.21
C VAL A 560 17.75 36.51 -11.74
N ALA A 561 17.22 37.42 -10.93
CA ALA A 561 16.17 38.36 -11.32
C ALA A 561 16.76 39.75 -11.59
N ARG A 562 16.18 40.48 -12.53
CA ARG A 562 16.54 41.84 -12.96
C ARG A 562 15.29 42.72 -13.04
N ASP A 563 15.49 44.03 -13.20
CA ASP A 563 14.40 45.00 -13.40
C ASP A 563 13.48 44.67 -14.60
N GLU A 564 14.00 44.03 -15.65
CA GLU A 564 13.16 43.54 -16.77
C GLU A 564 12.21 42.41 -16.32
N ASP A 565 12.71 41.45 -15.53
CA ASP A 565 11.92 40.29 -15.09
C ASP A 565 10.80 40.74 -14.13
N LEU A 566 11.08 41.73 -13.27
CA LEU A 566 10.07 42.40 -12.43
C LEU A 566 9.00 43.10 -13.28
N LYS A 567 9.42 43.83 -14.33
CA LYS A 567 8.54 44.55 -15.25
C LYS A 567 7.68 43.63 -16.13
N GLU A 568 8.19 42.44 -16.44
CA GLU A 568 7.44 41.46 -17.24
C GLU A 568 6.39 40.70 -16.45
N GLN A 569 6.50 40.57 -15.12
CA GLN A 569 5.64 39.71 -14.31
C GLN A 569 4.61 40.48 -13.47
N ILE A 570 5.00 41.60 -12.85
CA ILE A 570 4.12 42.37 -11.97
C ILE A 570 2.91 42.88 -12.78
N GLY A 571 1.71 42.45 -12.38
CA GLY A 571 0.42 42.81 -12.98
C GLY A 571 -0.19 41.78 -13.93
N LYS A 572 0.53 40.73 -14.34
CA LYS A 572 0.04 39.74 -15.32
C LYS A 572 -0.40 38.41 -14.72
N ASP A 573 0.22 38.01 -13.61
CA ASP A 573 -0.04 36.76 -12.89
C ASP A 573 -0.69 37.04 -11.51
N ILE A 574 -1.19 36.00 -10.86
CA ILE A 574 -1.70 36.05 -9.46
C ILE A 574 -0.54 36.16 -8.43
N TYR A 575 0.68 36.50 -8.88
CA TYR A 575 1.88 36.60 -8.03
C TYR A 575 2.26 38.07 -7.80
N PHE A 576 2.18 38.50 -6.53
CA PHE A 576 2.34 39.91 -6.15
C PHE A 576 3.59 40.21 -5.31
N ASP A 577 4.38 39.22 -4.89
CA ASP A 577 5.76 39.53 -4.44
C ASP A 577 6.61 39.97 -5.67
N LEU A 578 7.82 40.48 -5.48
CA LEU A 578 8.58 41.14 -6.55
C LEU A 578 8.78 40.32 -7.83
N VAL A 579 9.04 39.00 -7.71
CA VAL A 579 9.28 38.15 -8.89
C VAL A 579 9.01 36.66 -8.62
N ASP A 580 8.32 36.01 -9.55
CA ASP A 580 8.20 34.56 -9.66
C ASP A 580 9.54 33.98 -10.15
N HIS A 581 10.25 33.39 -9.19
CA HIS A 581 11.60 32.87 -9.40
C HIS A 581 11.67 31.61 -10.27
N ASP A 582 10.54 30.98 -10.61
CA ASP A 582 10.54 29.84 -11.52
C ASP A 582 10.41 30.28 -13.00
N LYS A 583 10.11 31.57 -13.23
CA LYS A 583 10.10 32.23 -14.54
C LYS A 583 11.40 32.99 -14.86
N VAL A 584 12.28 33.26 -13.88
CA VAL A 584 13.55 34.00 -14.12
C VAL A 584 14.67 33.11 -14.66
N ARG A 585 15.71 33.73 -15.24
CA ARG A 585 16.84 33.00 -15.82
C ARG A 585 17.58 32.18 -14.75
N SER A 586 17.72 30.89 -15.02
CA SER A 586 18.35 29.91 -14.14
C SER A 586 19.68 29.43 -14.71
N PHE A 587 20.76 29.60 -13.94
CA PHE A 587 22.12 29.20 -14.28
C PHE A 587 22.51 27.93 -13.52
N ARG A 588 23.05 26.93 -14.21
CA ARG A 588 23.50 25.65 -13.61
C ARG A 588 25.01 25.62 -13.50
N ILE A 589 25.52 25.98 -12.33
CA ILE A 589 26.96 26.17 -12.07
C ILE A 589 27.51 25.03 -11.19
N GLN A 590 28.80 24.71 -11.29
CA GLN A 590 29.43 23.78 -10.35
C GLN A 590 29.60 24.44 -8.97
N LYS A 591 29.42 23.66 -7.88
CA LYS A 591 29.52 24.19 -6.51
C LYS A 591 30.90 24.76 -6.17
N GLN A 592 31.95 24.29 -6.84
CA GLN A 592 33.33 24.74 -6.66
C GLN A 592 33.74 25.90 -7.59
N THR A 593 32.88 26.37 -8.50
CA THR A 593 33.17 27.57 -9.33
C THR A 593 33.29 28.82 -8.44
N PRO A 594 34.38 29.62 -8.55
CA PRO A 594 34.48 30.93 -7.90
C PRO A 594 33.38 31.88 -8.40
N PHE A 595 32.80 32.68 -7.51
CA PHE A 595 31.65 33.54 -7.86
C PHE A 595 32.00 34.56 -8.96
N ASN A 596 33.24 35.07 -9.03
CA ASN A 596 33.69 35.94 -10.12
C ASN A 596 33.57 35.31 -11.52
N LEU A 597 33.82 34.00 -11.68
CA LEU A 597 33.61 33.34 -12.99
C LEU A 597 32.11 33.22 -13.32
N PHE A 598 31.25 33.13 -12.30
CA PHE A 598 29.81 33.23 -12.52
C PHE A 598 29.39 34.66 -12.94
N LYS A 599 30.02 35.72 -12.40
CA LYS A 599 29.81 37.11 -12.89
C LYS A 599 30.15 37.23 -14.39
N GLU A 600 31.23 36.56 -14.85
CA GLU A 600 31.60 36.48 -16.28
C GLU A 600 30.57 35.69 -17.11
N GLU A 601 30.05 34.57 -16.61
CA GLU A 601 28.98 33.83 -17.29
C GLU A 601 27.71 34.66 -17.46
N VAL A 602 27.31 35.42 -16.43
CA VAL A 602 26.17 36.35 -16.50
C VAL A 602 26.46 37.54 -17.42
N ALA A 603 27.71 38.04 -17.47
CA ALA A 603 28.10 39.11 -18.38
C ALA A 603 27.95 38.69 -19.85
N ARG A 604 28.30 37.43 -20.16
CA ARG A 604 28.12 36.83 -21.49
C ARG A 604 26.64 36.57 -21.83
N GLU A 605 25.83 36.19 -20.84
CA GLU A 605 24.42 35.85 -21.03
C GLU A 605 23.53 37.09 -21.24
N PHE A 606 23.73 38.13 -20.43
CA PHE A 606 22.89 39.35 -20.45
C PHE A 606 23.57 40.56 -21.13
N GLY A 607 24.84 40.45 -21.53
CA GLY A 607 25.59 41.56 -22.13
C GLY A 607 26.02 42.66 -21.15
N ILE A 608 25.98 42.40 -19.84
CA ILE A 608 26.30 43.37 -18.78
C ILE A 608 27.71 43.11 -18.22
N PRO A 609 28.74 43.92 -18.55
CA PRO A 609 30.09 43.76 -18.03
C PRO A 609 30.18 43.66 -16.49
N VAL A 610 31.10 42.82 -15.99
CA VAL A 610 31.24 42.45 -14.57
C VAL A 610 31.35 43.66 -13.63
N GLN A 611 32.02 44.74 -14.05
CA GLN A 611 32.19 45.96 -13.27
C GLN A 611 30.91 46.80 -13.10
N PHE A 612 29.83 46.47 -13.81
CA PHE A 612 28.51 47.10 -13.70
C PHE A 612 27.48 46.21 -12.98
N GLN A 613 27.89 45.02 -12.49
CA GLN A 613 27.01 44.06 -11.82
C GLN A 613 27.13 44.16 -10.29
N ARG A 614 26.02 44.48 -9.62
CA ARG A 614 25.87 44.33 -8.16
C ARG A 614 24.81 43.29 -7.84
N TYR A 615 25.19 42.24 -7.12
CA TYR A 615 24.26 41.18 -6.71
C TYR A 615 23.73 41.40 -5.28
N TRP A 616 22.44 41.18 -5.11
CA TRP A 616 21.73 41.22 -3.84
C TRP A 616 21.23 39.83 -3.43
N ILE A 617 21.40 39.48 -2.16
CA ILE A 617 20.80 38.28 -1.56
C ILE A 617 19.33 38.56 -1.26
N TRP A 618 18.45 37.64 -1.67
CA TRP A 618 17.06 37.59 -1.21
C TRP A 618 16.98 36.88 0.15
N ALA A 619 16.26 37.47 1.11
CA ALA A 619 16.04 36.89 2.43
C ALA A 619 14.55 36.77 2.76
N LYS A 620 14.18 35.71 3.50
CA LYS A 620 12.83 35.59 4.06
C LYS A 620 12.73 36.38 5.35
N ARG A 621 11.84 37.37 5.39
CA ARG A 621 11.61 38.22 6.57
C ARG A 621 10.67 37.56 7.58
N GLN A 622 10.55 38.13 8.78
CA GLN A 622 9.73 37.59 9.87
C GLN A 622 8.24 37.49 9.49
N ASN A 623 7.71 38.50 8.77
CA ASN A 623 6.35 38.53 8.21
C ASN A 623 6.11 37.52 7.07
N HIS A 624 7.14 36.75 6.69
CA HIS A 624 7.20 35.71 5.66
C HIS A 624 7.33 36.18 4.19
N THR A 625 7.44 37.48 3.89
CA THR A 625 7.79 37.94 2.53
C THR A 625 9.23 37.57 2.17
N TYR A 626 9.54 37.55 0.86
CA TYR A 626 10.86 37.21 0.35
C TYR A 626 11.36 38.34 -0.55
N ARG A 627 12.27 39.18 -0.03
CA ARG A 627 12.70 40.45 -0.67
C ARG A 627 14.23 40.53 -0.77
N PRO A 628 14.80 41.31 -1.72
CA PRO A 628 16.23 41.64 -1.75
C PRO A 628 16.62 42.38 -0.47
N ASN A 629 17.53 41.83 0.32
CA ASN A 629 17.80 42.34 1.68
C ASN A 629 19.11 43.15 1.78
N ARG A 630 20.15 42.74 1.06
CA ARG A 630 21.44 43.47 1.00
C ARG A 630 22.27 43.04 -0.21
N PRO A 631 23.19 43.89 -0.68
CA PRO A 631 24.23 43.46 -1.60
C PRO A 631 25.16 42.39 -0.98
N LEU A 632 25.83 41.62 -1.84
CA LEU A 632 26.96 40.78 -1.47
C LEU A 632 28.13 41.62 -0.93
N ALA A 633 28.79 41.12 0.10
CA ALA A 633 30.05 41.69 0.57
C ALA A 633 31.23 41.21 -0.32
N PRO A 634 32.34 41.97 -0.43
CA PRO A 634 33.52 41.53 -1.17
C PRO A 634 34.09 40.18 -0.68
N GLN A 635 33.93 39.87 0.61
CA GLN A 635 34.33 38.58 1.21
C GLN A 635 33.39 37.42 0.85
N GLU A 636 32.22 37.70 0.27
CA GLU A 636 31.26 36.72 -0.25
C GLU A 636 31.45 36.50 -1.75
N GLU A 637 31.67 37.57 -2.54
CA GLU A 637 32.03 37.45 -3.96
C GLU A 637 33.41 36.78 -4.17
N ALA A 638 34.27 36.75 -3.16
CA ALA A 638 35.54 36.02 -3.16
C ALA A 638 35.40 34.49 -2.98
N GLN A 639 34.20 33.97 -2.69
CA GLN A 639 33.98 32.55 -2.38
C GLN A 639 33.56 31.73 -3.61
N THR A 640 33.43 30.42 -3.44
CA THR A 640 32.76 29.57 -4.43
C THR A 640 31.24 29.71 -4.34
N VAL A 641 30.56 29.50 -5.46
CA VAL A 641 29.09 29.51 -5.54
C VAL A 641 28.45 28.55 -4.52
N GLY A 642 29.08 27.39 -4.28
CA GLY A 642 28.61 26.41 -3.29
C GLY A 642 28.69 26.93 -1.86
N ALA A 643 29.82 27.53 -1.47
CA ALA A 643 29.96 28.15 -0.15
C ALA A 643 28.99 29.32 0.03
N LEU A 644 28.81 30.16 -1.00
CA LEU A 644 27.86 31.27 -0.99
C LEU A 644 26.41 30.78 -0.80
N ARG A 645 26.00 29.71 -1.48
CA ARG A 645 24.69 29.07 -1.23
C ARG A 645 24.56 28.65 0.24
N ASP A 646 25.55 27.96 0.78
CA ASP A 646 25.46 27.36 2.12
C ASP A 646 25.51 28.41 3.25
N VAL A 647 26.21 29.52 3.05
CA VAL A 647 26.16 30.70 3.95
C VAL A 647 24.80 31.41 3.87
N SER A 648 24.20 31.49 2.67
CA SER A 648 22.89 32.11 2.46
C SER A 648 21.73 31.24 2.97
N ASN A 649 21.82 29.91 2.89
CA ASN A 649 20.72 28.99 3.19
C ASN A 649 20.68 28.50 4.64
N LYS A 650 20.20 29.35 5.54
CA LYS A 650 19.74 28.93 6.89
C LYS A 650 18.45 28.09 6.87
N ALA A 651 17.87 27.80 5.70
CA ALA A 651 16.54 27.23 5.52
C ALA A 651 16.45 26.05 4.53
N HIS A 652 17.58 25.41 4.19
CA HIS A 652 17.65 24.20 3.34
C HIS A 652 17.06 24.27 1.91
N ASN A 653 16.93 25.46 1.28
CA ASN A 653 16.58 25.49 -0.15
C ASN A 653 17.76 24.98 -1.00
N ALA A 654 17.46 24.25 -2.08
CA ALA A 654 18.46 23.68 -2.99
C ALA A 654 19.08 24.70 -3.97
N GLU A 655 18.57 25.93 -3.99
CA GLU A 655 18.89 26.98 -4.97
C GLU A 655 19.44 28.23 -4.28
N LEU A 656 20.26 28.99 -5.01
CA LEU A 656 20.65 30.35 -4.66
C LEU A 656 19.81 31.34 -5.49
N LYS A 657 19.21 32.35 -4.83
CA LYS A 657 18.36 33.36 -5.47
C LYS A 657 19.00 34.73 -5.29
N LEU A 658 19.23 35.44 -6.40
CA LEU A 658 19.90 36.74 -6.43
C LEU A 658 19.09 37.77 -7.24
N PHE A 659 19.16 39.03 -6.84
CA PHE A 659 18.71 40.16 -7.68
C PHE A 659 19.96 40.88 -8.22
N LEU A 660 19.95 41.21 -9.50
CA LEU A 660 21.04 41.90 -10.20
C LEU A 660 20.68 43.37 -10.38
N GLU A 661 21.31 44.23 -9.58
CA GLU A 661 21.30 45.68 -9.76
C GLU A 661 22.22 46.07 -10.92
N VAL A 662 21.67 46.82 -11.86
CA VAL A 662 22.35 47.44 -13.01
C VAL A 662 21.90 48.90 -13.06
N GLU A 663 22.85 49.83 -12.97
CA GLU A 663 22.57 51.26 -13.12
C GLU A 663 22.87 51.68 -14.57
N HIS A 664 22.09 52.62 -15.09
CA HIS A 664 22.19 53.09 -16.48
C HIS A 664 22.45 54.60 -16.54
N GLY A 665 23.29 55.02 -17.49
CA GLY A 665 23.58 56.42 -17.78
C GLY A 665 22.45 57.15 -18.52
N GLN A 666 22.63 58.45 -18.74
CA GLN A 666 21.69 59.27 -19.54
C GLN A 666 21.63 58.84 -21.01
N ASP A 667 22.62 58.08 -21.47
CA ASP A 667 22.75 57.43 -22.78
C ASP A 667 22.19 55.99 -22.79
N LEU A 668 21.54 55.56 -21.71
CA LEU A 668 21.04 54.20 -21.46
C LEU A 668 22.12 53.10 -21.48
N HIS A 669 23.41 53.45 -21.34
CA HIS A 669 24.48 52.45 -21.21
C HIS A 669 24.72 52.07 -19.74
N PRO A 670 25.05 50.81 -19.42
CA PRO A 670 25.36 50.41 -18.05
C PRO A 670 26.57 51.17 -17.46
N VAL A 671 26.43 51.63 -16.22
CA VAL A 671 27.45 52.37 -15.46
C VAL A 671 27.77 51.68 -14.13
N PRO A 672 28.92 51.96 -13.47
CA PRO A 672 29.23 51.37 -12.18
C PRO A 672 28.18 51.76 -11.11
N PRO A 673 27.54 50.80 -10.43
CA PRO A 673 26.52 51.10 -9.43
C PRO A 673 27.13 51.84 -8.23
N PRO A 674 26.52 52.94 -7.73
CA PRO A 674 27.13 53.85 -6.76
C PRO A 674 27.25 53.21 -5.37
N ASP A 675 28.26 53.58 -4.59
CA ASP A 675 28.49 52.98 -3.26
C ASP A 675 27.32 53.21 -2.30
N LYS A 676 26.72 52.11 -1.82
CA LYS A 676 25.60 52.12 -0.87
C LYS A 676 26.10 52.47 0.54
N ASN A 677 25.74 53.65 1.05
CA ASN A 677 26.04 54.02 2.43
C ASN A 677 25.08 53.30 3.39
N LYS A 678 25.43 53.25 4.68
CA LYS A 678 24.57 52.66 5.73
C LYS A 678 23.22 53.37 5.91
N GLU A 679 23.08 54.60 5.41
CA GLU A 679 21.80 55.32 5.44
C GLU A 679 20.98 55.18 4.16
N ASP A 680 21.57 54.66 3.07
CA ASP A 680 20.86 54.42 1.81
C ASP A 680 20.08 53.11 1.89
N ILE A 681 18.80 53.14 1.50
CA ILE A 681 17.92 51.96 1.40
C ILE A 681 17.35 51.87 -0.02
N LEU A 682 17.35 50.67 -0.62
CA LEU A 682 16.82 50.43 -1.96
C LEU A 682 15.32 50.11 -1.91
N LEU A 683 14.51 50.97 -2.52
CA LEU A 683 13.05 50.82 -2.60
C LEU A 683 12.60 50.52 -4.02
N PHE A 684 11.54 49.72 -4.12
CA PHE A 684 10.88 49.30 -5.35
C PHE A 684 9.49 49.96 -5.45
N PHE A 685 9.05 50.32 -6.65
CA PHE A 685 7.84 51.11 -6.87
C PHE A 685 6.87 50.42 -7.83
N LYS A 686 5.60 50.32 -7.41
CA LYS A 686 4.49 49.81 -8.24
C LYS A 686 3.41 50.89 -8.37
N LEU A 687 2.87 51.06 -9.57
CA LEU A 687 1.77 51.99 -9.85
C LEU A 687 0.48 51.20 -10.09
N TYR A 688 -0.56 51.51 -9.32
CA TYR A 688 -1.92 51.04 -9.55
C TYR A 688 -2.72 52.05 -10.38
N ASP A 689 -3.49 51.55 -11.35
CA ASP A 689 -4.35 52.31 -12.24
C ASP A 689 -5.82 51.87 -12.05
N PRO A 690 -6.61 52.58 -11.22
CA PRO A 690 -8.00 52.21 -10.94
C PRO A 690 -8.94 52.23 -12.16
N GLU A 691 -8.57 52.90 -13.24
CA GLU A 691 -9.37 52.91 -14.48
C GLU A 691 -9.19 51.62 -15.30
N LYS A 692 -8.08 50.89 -15.08
CA LYS A 692 -7.72 49.66 -15.81
C LYS A 692 -7.75 48.39 -14.96
N GLU A 693 -7.89 48.53 -13.64
CA GLU A 693 -7.66 47.45 -12.67
C GLU A 693 -6.24 46.82 -12.84
N GLU A 694 -5.23 47.64 -13.16
CA GLU A 694 -3.86 47.21 -13.49
C GLU A 694 -2.82 47.70 -12.45
N LEU A 695 -1.92 46.81 -12.01
CA LEU A 695 -0.79 47.14 -11.13
C LEU A 695 0.55 46.84 -11.84
N ARG A 696 1.32 47.87 -12.18
CA ARG A 696 2.57 47.76 -12.98
C ARG A 696 3.83 48.15 -12.21
N TYR A 697 4.96 47.51 -12.49
CA TYR A 697 6.27 47.93 -11.97
C TYR A 697 6.73 49.23 -12.64
N VAL A 698 7.25 50.16 -11.83
CA VAL A 698 7.72 51.50 -12.28
C VAL A 698 9.24 51.63 -12.17
N GLY A 699 9.88 50.87 -11.28
CA GLY A 699 11.34 50.86 -11.10
C GLY A 699 11.75 50.84 -9.64
N ARG A 700 13.03 51.12 -9.38
CA ARG A 700 13.65 51.17 -8.06
C ARG A 700 14.60 52.35 -7.94
N PHE A 701 14.87 52.82 -6.72
CA PHE A 701 16.01 53.70 -6.45
C PHE A 701 16.37 53.76 -4.96
N PHE A 702 17.59 54.21 -4.67
CA PHE A 702 18.04 54.48 -3.30
C PHE A 702 17.42 55.76 -2.73
N VAL A 703 16.98 55.71 -1.48
CA VAL A 703 16.60 56.87 -0.66
C VAL A 703 17.36 56.89 0.66
N LYS A 704 17.45 58.06 1.32
CA LYS A 704 17.99 58.14 2.68
C LYS A 704 16.92 57.68 3.67
N SER A 705 17.26 56.71 4.52
CA SER A 705 16.40 56.22 5.62
C SER A 705 15.96 57.32 6.59
N SER A 706 16.71 58.42 6.70
CA SER A 706 16.38 59.63 7.47
C SER A 706 15.49 60.64 6.72
N GLY A 707 15.39 60.52 5.39
CA GLY A 707 14.52 61.33 4.53
C GLY A 707 13.06 60.88 4.59
N LYS A 708 12.19 61.57 3.84
CA LYS A 708 10.72 61.46 3.91
C LYS A 708 10.09 61.13 2.56
N PRO A 709 8.93 60.44 2.49
CA PRO A 709 8.27 60.16 1.23
C PRO A 709 7.86 61.42 0.44
N MET A 710 7.58 62.55 1.12
CA MET A 710 7.32 63.84 0.44
C MET A 710 8.51 64.37 -0.37
N GLU A 711 9.74 63.95 -0.07
CA GLU A 711 10.97 64.42 -0.72
C GLU A 711 11.26 63.71 -2.05
N ILE A 712 10.55 62.59 -2.33
CA ILE A 712 10.75 61.76 -3.53
C ILE A 712 9.59 61.80 -4.53
N LEU A 713 8.48 62.48 -4.20
CA LEU A 713 7.25 62.48 -5.01
C LEU A 713 7.50 62.88 -6.47
N THR A 714 8.25 63.95 -6.72
CA THR A 714 8.59 64.42 -8.07
C THR A 714 9.32 63.36 -8.89
N LYS A 715 10.20 62.56 -8.26
CA LYS A 715 10.91 61.46 -8.92
C LYS A 715 10.02 60.24 -9.16
N ILE A 716 9.07 59.96 -8.27
CA ILE A 716 8.04 58.92 -8.50
C ILE A 716 7.16 59.34 -9.69
N ASN A 717 6.73 60.61 -9.75
CA ASN A 717 5.96 61.16 -10.86
C ASN A 717 6.74 61.09 -12.20
N GLU A 718 8.03 61.45 -12.19
CA GLU A 718 8.92 61.33 -13.36
C GLU A 718 8.98 59.89 -13.89
N LEU A 719 9.22 58.90 -13.01
CA LEU A 719 9.25 57.48 -13.39
C LEU A 719 7.87 56.94 -13.83
N ALA A 720 6.78 57.48 -13.28
CA ALA A 720 5.42 57.11 -13.67
C ALA A 720 5.01 57.62 -15.06
N GLY A 721 5.67 58.69 -15.54
CA GLY A 721 5.24 59.48 -16.70
C GLY A 721 4.15 60.51 -16.37
N PHE A 722 4.11 61.00 -15.13
CA PHE A 722 3.14 61.99 -14.65
C PHE A 722 3.72 63.41 -14.62
N ALA A 723 2.87 64.42 -14.38
CA ALA A 723 3.33 65.79 -14.14
C ALA A 723 4.17 65.86 -12.84
N PRO A 724 5.24 66.68 -12.77
CA PRO A 724 6.11 66.78 -11.58
C PRO A 724 5.36 67.09 -10.28
N ASP A 725 4.23 67.79 -10.39
CA ASP A 725 3.33 68.29 -9.35
C ASP A 725 2.02 67.47 -9.20
N GLU A 726 1.88 66.34 -9.90
CA GLU A 726 0.71 65.43 -9.79
C GLU A 726 0.51 64.95 -8.34
N GLU A 727 -0.71 65.09 -7.80
CA GLU A 727 -1.05 64.55 -6.48
C GLU A 727 -1.23 63.02 -6.54
N ILE A 728 -0.18 62.29 -6.15
CA ILE A 728 -0.21 60.84 -5.93
C ILE A 728 -0.43 60.47 -4.46
N GLU A 729 -1.00 59.28 -4.23
CA GLU A 729 -1.17 58.63 -2.92
C GLU A 729 -0.13 57.50 -2.78
N LEU A 730 0.43 57.29 -1.59
CA LEU A 730 1.47 56.28 -1.33
C LEU A 730 0.98 55.23 -0.32
N PHE A 731 1.31 53.97 -0.57
CA PHE A 731 1.02 52.82 0.25
C PHE A 731 2.24 51.90 0.36
N GLU A 732 2.47 51.30 1.52
CA GLU A 732 3.51 50.29 1.74
C GLU A 732 2.93 48.89 1.55
N GLU A 733 3.48 48.09 0.64
CA GLU A 733 3.12 46.68 0.50
C GLU A 733 3.97 45.81 1.44
N ILE A 734 3.56 45.80 2.71
CA ILE A 734 4.17 45.03 3.80
C ILE A 734 4.12 43.53 3.48
N LYS A 735 2.98 43.05 2.96
CA LYS A 735 2.71 41.62 2.73
C LYS A 735 1.51 41.39 1.78
N PHE A 736 1.52 40.29 1.03
CA PHE A 736 0.40 39.86 0.18
C PHE A 736 -0.24 38.53 0.62
N GLU A 737 0.56 37.47 0.84
CA GLU A 737 0.10 36.14 1.26
C GLU A 737 0.73 35.73 2.61
N PRO A 738 0.05 34.98 3.51
CA PRO A 738 -1.37 34.56 3.46
C PRO A 738 -2.40 35.69 3.68
N THR A 739 -1.96 36.94 3.84
CA THR A 739 -2.79 38.08 4.24
C THR A 739 -2.26 39.35 3.59
N VAL A 740 -3.10 40.08 2.86
CA VAL A 740 -2.76 41.41 2.36
C VAL A 740 -2.61 42.35 3.55
N MET A 741 -1.47 43.02 3.60
CA MET A 741 -1.16 44.10 4.53
C MET A 741 -0.55 45.21 3.66
N CYS A 742 -1.39 46.18 3.32
CA CYS A 742 -1.05 47.31 2.48
C CYS A 742 -1.54 48.58 3.19
N GLU A 743 -0.62 49.39 3.72
CA GLU A 743 -0.94 50.51 4.62
C GLU A 743 -0.58 51.86 4.01
N ARG A 744 -1.36 52.90 4.30
CA ARG A 744 -1.19 54.25 3.75
C ARG A 744 0.04 54.93 4.37
N LEU A 745 1.04 55.24 3.56
CA LEU A 745 2.33 55.76 4.02
C LEU A 745 2.24 57.27 4.36
N ASP A 746 2.58 57.65 5.60
CA ASP A 746 2.67 59.07 5.96
C ASP A 746 3.82 59.75 5.22
N ARG A 747 3.49 60.75 4.40
CA ARG A 747 4.44 61.52 3.61
C ARG A 747 5.39 62.38 4.46
N ARG A 748 5.07 62.62 5.75
CA ARG A 748 5.81 63.50 6.68
C ARG A 748 6.75 62.76 7.62
N ALA A 749 6.46 61.50 7.95
CA ALA A 749 7.35 60.60 8.65
C ALA A 749 8.64 60.34 7.83
N SER A 750 9.75 60.06 8.51
CA SER A 750 10.96 59.56 7.85
C SER A 750 10.85 58.06 7.59
N PHE A 751 11.42 57.53 6.50
CA PHE A 751 11.38 56.10 6.16
C PHE A 751 11.74 55.17 7.35
N ARG A 752 12.79 55.50 8.11
CA ARG A 752 13.22 54.77 9.33
C ARG A 752 12.19 54.76 10.46
N PHE A 753 11.31 55.76 10.54
CA PHE A 753 10.21 55.82 11.52
C PHE A 753 9.06 54.92 11.09
N SER A 754 8.77 54.88 9.78
CA SER A 754 7.85 53.93 9.15
C SER A 754 8.40 52.51 9.02
N GLN A 755 9.57 52.20 9.62
CA GLN A 755 10.22 50.88 9.56
C GLN A 755 10.60 50.39 8.15
N ILE A 756 10.69 51.29 7.17
CA ILE A 756 11.03 50.98 5.78
C ILE A 756 12.53 50.64 5.65
N GLU A 757 12.83 49.49 5.04
CA GLU A 757 14.15 48.88 4.86
C GLU A 757 14.46 48.58 3.38
N ASP A 758 15.67 48.04 3.13
CA ASP A 758 16.07 47.50 1.83
C ASP A 758 15.10 46.39 1.33
N GLY A 759 14.59 46.55 0.11
CA GLY A 759 13.69 45.59 -0.53
C GLY A 759 12.20 45.84 -0.30
N ASP A 760 11.84 46.99 0.28
CA ASP A 760 10.43 47.37 0.44
C ASP A 760 9.81 47.94 -0.83
N ILE A 761 8.49 47.75 -0.91
CA ILE A 761 7.67 48.10 -2.07
C ILE A 761 6.73 49.23 -1.64
N ILE A 762 6.87 50.38 -2.32
CA ILE A 762 5.89 51.46 -2.25
C ILE A 762 4.97 51.33 -3.46
N CYS A 763 3.73 50.95 -3.21
CA CYS A 763 2.67 51.07 -4.18
C CYS A 763 2.14 52.51 -4.19
N PHE A 764 1.77 53.03 -5.36
CA PHE A 764 1.21 54.36 -5.47
C PHE A 764 0.13 54.42 -6.55
N GLN A 765 -0.70 55.46 -6.50
CA GLN A 765 -1.73 55.74 -7.50
C GLN A 765 -1.96 57.25 -7.59
N LYS A 766 -2.64 57.71 -8.65
CA LYS A 766 -3.20 59.07 -8.66
C LYS A 766 -4.26 59.20 -7.56
N LYS A 767 -4.29 60.35 -6.90
CA LYS A 767 -5.36 60.68 -5.95
C LYS A 767 -6.69 60.82 -6.71
N PRO A 768 -7.77 60.13 -6.30
CA PRO A 768 -9.06 60.23 -6.97
C PRO A 768 -9.64 61.65 -6.86
N LEU A 769 -10.41 62.05 -7.88
CA LEU A 769 -11.20 63.28 -7.84
C LEU A 769 -12.48 63.04 -7.01
N PRO A 770 -12.97 64.02 -6.22
CA PRO A 770 -14.13 63.83 -5.33
C PRO A 770 -15.45 63.42 -6.02
N GLU A 771 -15.57 63.59 -7.34
CA GLU A 771 -16.73 63.18 -8.15
C GLU A 771 -16.53 61.81 -8.83
N GLY A 772 -15.47 61.08 -8.47
CA GLY A 772 -15.03 59.85 -9.12
C GLY A 772 -14.97 58.59 -8.23
N GLU A 773 -14.97 58.72 -6.90
CA GLU A 773 -14.77 57.57 -6.00
C GLU A 773 -15.86 56.48 -6.13
N GLU A 774 -17.11 56.86 -6.45
CA GLU A 774 -18.22 55.91 -6.70
C GLU A 774 -18.15 55.16 -8.04
N LYS A 775 -17.17 55.43 -8.91
CA LYS A 775 -17.09 54.83 -10.27
C LYS A 775 -16.15 53.63 -10.39
N PHE A 776 -15.24 53.43 -9.45
CA PHE A 776 -14.21 52.39 -9.54
C PHE A 776 -14.55 51.19 -8.66
N ARG A 777 -14.46 49.99 -9.22
CA ARG A 777 -14.76 48.73 -8.51
C ARG A 777 -13.79 48.47 -7.36
N TYR A 778 -12.54 48.88 -7.53
CA TYR A 778 -11.46 48.85 -6.54
C TYR A 778 -10.76 50.22 -6.56
N PRO A 779 -11.18 51.18 -5.71
CA PRO A 779 -10.71 52.56 -5.78
C PRO A 779 -9.27 52.77 -5.29
N ASP A 780 -8.71 51.79 -4.56
CA ASP A 780 -7.38 51.91 -3.97
C ASP A 780 -6.53 50.62 -4.06
N VAL A 781 -5.22 50.75 -3.82
CA VAL A 781 -4.29 49.59 -3.82
C VAL A 781 -4.73 48.49 -2.84
N PRO A 782 -5.09 48.77 -1.57
CA PRO A 782 -5.49 47.70 -0.63
C PRO A 782 -6.71 46.90 -1.09
N SER A 783 -7.76 47.56 -1.61
CA SER A 783 -8.96 46.88 -2.11
C SER A 783 -8.68 46.03 -3.36
N PHE A 784 -7.85 46.53 -4.28
CA PHE A 784 -7.41 45.75 -5.44
C PHE A 784 -6.61 44.50 -5.05
N LEU A 785 -5.64 44.64 -4.13
CA LEU A 785 -4.83 43.50 -3.67
C LEU A 785 -5.69 42.43 -2.97
N GLU A 786 -6.63 42.81 -2.10
CA GLU A 786 -7.51 41.84 -1.43
C GLU A 786 -8.54 41.23 -2.42
N TYR A 787 -8.93 41.92 -3.50
CA TYR A 787 -9.66 41.28 -4.61
C TYR A 787 -8.82 40.17 -5.26
N VAL A 788 -7.63 40.49 -5.79
CA VAL A 788 -6.87 39.52 -6.59
C VAL A 788 -6.41 38.32 -5.74
N LYS A 789 -6.07 38.55 -4.47
CA LYS A 789 -5.79 37.48 -3.49
C LYS A 789 -7.01 36.58 -3.23
N ASN A 790 -8.23 37.12 -3.15
CA ASN A 790 -9.44 36.30 -2.99
C ASN A 790 -9.98 35.71 -4.29
N ARG A 791 -9.59 36.20 -5.47
CA ARG A 791 -10.06 35.72 -6.77
C ARG A 791 -9.81 34.21 -6.95
N GLN A 792 -10.84 33.49 -7.40
CA GLN A 792 -10.79 32.08 -7.75
C GLN A 792 -11.68 31.81 -8.97
N ILE A 793 -11.13 31.19 -10.01
CA ILE A 793 -11.95 30.62 -11.09
C ILE A 793 -12.38 29.22 -10.65
N VAL A 794 -13.66 28.90 -10.85
CA VAL A 794 -14.24 27.59 -10.51
C VAL A 794 -14.95 27.01 -11.74
N HIS A 795 -14.61 25.78 -12.07
CA HIS A 795 -15.23 25.00 -13.14
C HIS A 795 -16.42 24.21 -12.59
N PHE A 796 -17.57 24.30 -13.27
CA PHE A 796 -18.82 23.67 -12.85
C PHE A 796 -19.22 22.57 -13.83
N ARG A 797 -19.62 21.42 -13.26
CA ARG A 797 -20.08 20.23 -14.00
C ARG A 797 -21.43 19.77 -13.48
N ALA A 798 -22.39 19.45 -14.35
CA ALA A 798 -23.58 18.74 -13.94
C ALA A 798 -23.23 17.36 -13.34
N LEU A 799 -23.85 17.00 -12.22
CA LEU A 799 -23.60 15.73 -11.53
C LEU A 799 -23.91 14.50 -12.42
N GLU A 800 -24.83 14.64 -13.36
CA GLU A 800 -25.19 13.64 -14.37
C GLU A 800 -24.12 13.46 -15.48
N ARG A 801 -23.29 14.49 -15.72
CA ARG A 801 -22.22 14.52 -16.75
C ARG A 801 -20.85 14.85 -16.13
N PRO A 802 -20.33 14.06 -15.17
CA PRO A 802 -19.22 14.48 -14.31
C PRO A 802 -17.83 14.58 -14.97
N LYS A 803 -17.76 14.36 -16.29
CA LYS A 803 -16.53 14.42 -17.11
C LYS A 803 -16.45 15.68 -17.98
N GLU A 804 -17.54 16.44 -18.10
CA GLU A 804 -17.65 17.58 -19.00
C GLU A 804 -17.72 18.87 -18.18
N ASP A 805 -16.86 19.85 -18.49
CA ASP A 805 -16.96 21.21 -17.95
C ASP A 805 -18.06 21.96 -18.71
N GLU A 806 -19.09 22.40 -18.00
CA GLU A 806 -20.28 23.01 -18.59
C GLU A 806 -20.17 24.53 -18.63
N PHE A 807 -19.60 25.13 -17.58
CA PHE A 807 -19.22 26.54 -17.53
C PHE A 807 -18.15 26.77 -16.45
N CYS A 808 -17.59 27.99 -16.39
CA CYS A 808 -16.77 28.44 -15.29
C CYS A 808 -17.25 29.81 -14.78
N LEU A 809 -17.02 30.09 -13.49
CA LEU A 809 -17.35 31.37 -12.87
C LEU A 809 -16.15 31.95 -12.13
N GLU A 810 -16.01 33.27 -12.15
CA GLU A 810 -15.16 34.00 -11.22
C GLU A 810 -15.91 34.20 -9.89
N LEU A 811 -15.33 33.64 -8.83
CA LEU A 811 -15.84 33.69 -7.47
C LEU A 811 -14.73 34.16 -6.53
N ALA A 812 -15.08 34.52 -5.29
CA ALA A 812 -14.10 34.86 -4.27
C ALA A 812 -13.98 33.72 -3.25
N LYS A 813 -12.76 33.42 -2.79
CA LYS A 813 -12.43 32.35 -1.83
C LYS A 813 -13.21 32.45 -0.51
N ASN A 814 -13.68 33.65 -0.16
CA ASN A 814 -14.49 33.97 1.01
C ASN A 814 -16.02 33.96 0.78
N HIS A 815 -16.51 33.73 -0.45
CA HIS A 815 -17.94 33.53 -0.72
C HIS A 815 -18.50 32.38 0.14
N THR A 816 -19.69 32.57 0.70
CA THR A 816 -20.44 31.55 1.43
C THR A 816 -21.11 30.55 0.48
N TYR A 817 -21.74 29.49 1.03
CA TYR A 817 -22.54 28.56 0.23
C TYR A 817 -23.64 29.30 -0.57
N ASP A 818 -24.33 30.25 0.06
CA ASP A 818 -25.42 31.00 -0.56
C ASP A 818 -24.90 31.90 -1.70
N ASP A 819 -23.78 32.61 -1.52
CA ASP A 819 -23.15 33.44 -2.56
C ASP A 819 -22.75 32.61 -3.80
N VAL A 820 -22.27 31.38 -3.59
CA VAL A 820 -21.88 30.47 -4.68
C VAL A 820 -23.12 29.97 -5.43
N VAL A 821 -24.17 29.51 -4.73
CA VAL A 821 -25.38 29.04 -5.43
C VAL A 821 -26.18 30.16 -6.07
N GLU A 822 -26.16 31.38 -5.54
CA GLU A 822 -26.79 32.53 -6.19
C GLU A 822 -26.12 32.84 -7.54
N ARG A 823 -24.78 32.89 -7.58
CA ARG A 823 -24.01 33.08 -8.83
C ARG A 823 -24.30 31.97 -9.85
N VAL A 824 -24.43 30.72 -9.40
CA VAL A 824 -24.78 29.57 -10.26
C VAL A 824 -26.24 29.65 -10.73
N ALA A 825 -27.19 30.05 -9.88
CA ALA A 825 -28.59 30.23 -10.24
C ALA A 825 -28.78 31.33 -11.29
N GLN A 826 -28.11 32.47 -11.11
CA GLN A 826 -28.08 33.56 -12.09
C GLN A 826 -27.51 33.12 -13.44
N HIS A 827 -26.50 32.24 -13.45
CA HIS A 827 -25.93 31.68 -14.69
C HIS A 827 -26.86 30.66 -15.37
N LEU A 828 -27.57 29.84 -14.58
CA LEU A 828 -28.49 28.80 -15.07
C LEU A 828 -29.91 29.31 -15.38
N GLY A 829 -30.24 30.57 -15.04
CA GLY A 829 -31.59 31.13 -15.19
C GLY A 829 -32.61 30.53 -14.21
N LEU A 830 -32.19 30.21 -12.99
CA LEU A 830 -33.05 29.63 -11.94
C LEU A 830 -33.53 30.71 -10.95
N ASP A 831 -34.85 30.81 -10.75
CA ASP A 831 -35.46 31.78 -9.82
C ASP A 831 -35.16 31.51 -8.33
N ASP A 832 -34.80 30.27 -7.98
CA ASP A 832 -34.60 29.81 -6.60
C ASP A 832 -33.22 29.14 -6.43
N PRO A 833 -32.21 29.87 -5.93
CA PRO A 833 -30.87 29.34 -5.69
C PRO A 833 -30.83 28.21 -4.66
N SER A 834 -31.82 28.11 -3.76
CA SER A 834 -31.83 27.10 -2.68
C SER A 834 -32.02 25.67 -3.21
N LYS A 835 -32.45 25.52 -4.47
CA LYS A 835 -32.58 24.23 -5.16
C LYS A 835 -31.25 23.69 -5.71
N ILE A 836 -30.17 24.47 -5.68
CA ILE A 836 -28.86 23.99 -6.15
C ILE A 836 -28.15 23.25 -5.02
N ARG A 837 -27.83 21.97 -5.26
CA ARG A 837 -26.96 21.18 -4.39
C ARG A 837 -25.59 21.04 -5.03
N LEU A 838 -24.56 21.48 -4.31
CA LEU A 838 -23.16 21.37 -4.73
C LEU A 838 -22.54 20.07 -4.20
N THR A 839 -21.63 19.47 -4.97
CA THR A 839 -20.84 18.29 -4.57
C THR A 839 -19.36 18.56 -4.87
N PRO A 840 -18.42 18.33 -3.94
CA PRO A 840 -17.01 18.62 -4.19
C PRO A 840 -16.36 17.55 -5.10
N HIS A 841 -15.28 17.92 -5.77
CA HIS A 841 -14.46 16.99 -6.54
C HIS A 841 -13.52 16.16 -5.65
N ASN A 842 -13.27 14.90 -6.05
CA ASN A 842 -12.25 14.03 -5.47
C ASN A 842 -11.06 13.94 -6.44
N CYS A 843 -10.00 14.69 -6.12
CA CYS A 843 -8.75 14.74 -6.88
C CYS A 843 -8.09 13.37 -7.14
N TYR A 844 -8.28 12.37 -6.29
CA TYR A 844 -7.69 11.04 -6.46
C TYR A 844 -8.46 10.17 -7.45
N SER A 845 -9.80 10.22 -7.44
CA SER A 845 -10.65 9.40 -8.31
C SER A 845 -11.17 10.14 -9.55
N GLN A 846 -10.87 11.44 -9.68
CA GLN A 846 -11.31 12.32 -10.77
C GLN A 846 -12.84 12.30 -10.98
N GLN A 847 -13.59 12.26 -9.88
CA GLN A 847 -15.05 12.10 -9.82
C GLN A 847 -15.65 12.95 -8.68
N PRO A 848 -16.97 13.20 -8.66
CA PRO A 848 -17.65 13.76 -7.48
C PRO A 848 -17.43 12.91 -6.23
N LYS A 849 -17.33 13.56 -5.05
CA LYS A 849 -17.33 12.86 -3.76
C LYS A 849 -18.70 12.15 -3.56
N PRO A 850 -18.76 10.97 -2.91
CA PRO A 850 -20.01 10.24 -2.70
C PRO A 850 -21.08 10.97 -1.86
N ASN A 851 -20.68 12.00 -1.11
CA ASN A 851 -21.57 12.82 -0.30
C ASN A 851 -21.57 14.27 -0.84
N PRO A 852 -22.74 14.86 -1.14
CA PRO A 852 -22.84 16.27 -1.50
C PRO A 852 -22.52 17.18 -0.31
N ILE A 853 -22.26 18.47 -0.60
CA ILE A 853 -22.17 19.51 0.42
C ILE A 853 -23.55 19.65 1.07
N LYS A 854 -23.60 19.65 2.41
CA LYS A 854 -24.82 19.99 3.14
C LYS A 854 -24.97 21.51 3.17
N TYR A 855 -26.20 22.01 2.99
CA TYR A 855 -26.55 23.43 3.14
C TYR A 855 -25.87 24.05 4.37
N ARG A 856 -25.08 25.12 4.14
CA ARG A 856 -24.31 25.85 5.16
C ARG A 856 -23.44 24.98 6.10
N SER A 857 -23.00 23.80 5.66
CA SER A 857 -22.04 22.97 6.41
C SER A 857 -20.57 23.29 6.14
N ILE A 858 -20.33 24.19 5.19
CA ILE A 858 -19.02 24.72 4.81
C ILE A 858 -19.19 26.22 4.62
N ASP A 859 -18.45 27.02 5.38
CA ASP A 859 -18.66 28.47 5.47
C ASP A 859 -18.13 29.25 4.26
N ARG A 860 -17.15 28.69 3.53
CA ARG A 860 -16.40 29.40 2.47
C ARG A 860 -16.08 28.52 1.28
N LEU A 861 -16.09 29.12 0.09
CA LEU A 861 -15.73 28.46 -1.18
C LEU A 861 -14.37 27.74 -1.10
N LEU A 862 -13.35 28.35 -0.48
CA LEU A 862 -12.03 27.73 -0.34
C LEU A 862 -12.11 26.35 0.31
N ASP A 863 -12.93 26.18 1.34
CA ASP A 863 -13.10 24.93 2.07
C ASP A 863 -13.95 23.91 1.31
N MET A 864 -14.86 24.37 0.44
CA MET A 864 -15.63 23.50 -0.49
C MET A 864 -14.72 22.85 -1.54
N LEU A 865 -13.68 23.58 -1.94
CA LEU A 865 -12.70 23.17 -2.96
C LEU A 865 -11.60 22.24 -2.41
N ILE A 866 -11.46 22.09 -1.10
CA ILE A 866 -10.38 21.31 -0.48
C ILE A 866 -10.68 19.79 -0.40
N HIS A 867 -9.64 18.98 -0.65
CA HIS A 867 -9.63 17.54 -0.39
C HIS A 867 -8.22 17.08 0.01
N TYR A 868 -8.06 16.53 1.22
CA TYR A 868 -6.75 16.08 1.76
C TYR A 868 -5.60 17.09 1.52
N ASN A 869 -5.84 18.36 1.86
CA ASN A 869 -4.91 19.49 1.69
C ASN A 869 -4.53 19.85 0.24
N GLN A 870 -5.19 19.28 -0.76
CA GLN A 870 -5.16 19.76 -2.14
C GLN A 870 -6.39 20.64 -2.41
N ILE A 871 -6.20 21.73 -3.17
CA ILE A 871 -7.29 22.59 -3.65
C ILE A 871 -7.65 22.13 -5.06
N SER A 872 -8.92 21.80 -5.28
CA SER A 872 -9.54 21.62 -6.59
C SER A 872 -10.07 22.96 -7.11
N ASP A 873 -10.20 23.13 -8.42
CA ASP A 873 -10.98 24.21 -9.04
C ASP A 873 -12.34 23.72 -9.55
N ILE A 874 -12.60 22.42 -9.52
CA ILE A 874 -13.87 21.80 -9.96
C ILE A 874 -14.88 21.68 -8.80
N LEU A 875 -16.12 22.11 -9.05
CA LEU A 875 -17.32 21.73 -8.29
C LEU A 875 -18.36 21.06 -9.21
N TYR A 876 -19.13 20.14 -8.63
CA TYR A 876 -20.29 19.53 -9.28
C TYR A 876 -21.58 20.18 -8.76
N TYR A 877 -22.61 20.27 -9.60
CA TYR A 877 -23.92 20.76 -9.20
C TYR A 877 -25.06 19.86 -9.71
N GLU A 878 -26.20 19.93 -9.03
CA GLU A 878 -27.49 19.37 -9.46
C GLU A 878 -28.61 20.33 -9.05
N VAL A 879 -29.74 20.26 -9.77
CA VAL A 879 -30.94 21.07 -9.51
C VAL A 879 -32.01 20.18 -8.90
N LEU A 880 -32.49 20.54 -7.71
CA LEU A 880 -33.47 19.79 -6.93
C LEU A 880 -34.91 20.20 -7.26
N ASP A 881 -35.85 19.31 -6.95
CA ASP A 881 -37.29 19.58 -7.04
C ASP A 881 -37.77 20.56 -5.95
N ILE A 882 -37.28 20.38 -4.73
CA ILE A 882 -37.54 21.22 -3.55
C ILE A 882 -36.26 21.89 -3.01
N PRO A 883 -36.36 23.00 -2.26
CA PRO A 883 -35.24 23.64 -1.57
C PRO A 883 -34.37 22.65 -0.77
N LEU A 884 -33.04 22.77 -0.89
CA LEU A 884 -32.08 21.98 -0.13
C LEU A 884 -32.27 22.06 1.41
N PRO A 885 -32.59 23.23 2.02
CA PRO A 885 -32.84 23.31 3.46
C PRO A 885 -34.05 22.46 3.90
N GLU A 886 -35.10 22.41 3.09
CA GLU A 886 -36.29 21.59 3.35
C GLU A 886 -35.98 20.10 3.18
N LEU A 887 -35.30 19.74 2.07
CA LEU A 887 -34.87 18.37 1.78
C LEU A 887 -34.01 17.76 2.90
N GLN A 888 -33.21 18.57 3.61
CA GLN A 888 -32.39 18.09 4.72
C GLN A 888 -33.18 17.72 5.98
N CYS A 889 -34.28 18.41 6.27
CA CYS A 889 -35.17 18.10 7.40
C CYS A 889 -35.95 16.79 7.20
N LEU A 890 -36.04 16.33 5.95
CA LEU A 890 -36.66 15.07 5.56
C LEU A 890 -35.64 13.90 5.56
N LYS A 891 -36.19 12.68 5.59
CA LYS A 891 -35.52 11.45 5.17
C LYS A 891 -36.33 10.83 4.03
N THR A 892 -35.64 10.34 3.00
CA THR A 892 -36.24 9.72 1.82
C THR A 892 -36.06 8.20 1.92
N LEU A 893 -37.09 7.48 2.35
CA LEU A 893 -37.10 6.02 2.35
C LEU A 893 -37.57 5.50 0.99
N LYS A 894 -36.87 4.50 0.46
CA LYS A 894 -37.28 3.76 -0.74
C LYS A 894 -37.88 2.42 -0.31
N VAL A 895 -39.19 2.26 -0.44
CA VAL A 895 -39.96 1.11 0.09
C VAL A 895 -40.64 0.36 -1.06
N ALA A 896 -40.48 -0.95 -1.13
CA ALA A 896 -41.24 -1.82 -2.03
C ALA A 896 -42.57 -2.21 -1.37
N PHE A 897 -43.70 -1.81 -1.94
CA PHE A 897 -45.02 -2.22 -1.49
C PHE A 897 -45.48 -3.47 -2.23
N HIS A 898 -45.82 -4.53 -1.50
CA HIS A 898 -46.32 -5.80 -2.05
C HIS A 898 -47.83 -5.88 -1.82
N HIS A 899 -48.61 -5.95 -2.91
CA HIS A 899 -50.06 -6.09 -2.84
C HIS A 899 -50.46 -7.51 -2.42
N ALA A 900 -51.55 -7.65 -1.68
CA ALA A 900 -52.13 -8.96 -1.32
C ALA A 900 -52.76 -9.72 -2.51
N THR A 901 -52.81 -9.11 -3.70
CA THR A 901 -53.60 -9.60 -4.87
C THR A 901 -52.92 -9.38 -6.23
N LYS A 902 -51.68 -8.88 -6.27
CA LYS A 902 -50.90 -8.62 -7.50
C LYS A 902 -49.45 -9.02 -7.26
N ASP A 903 -48.83 -9.77 -8.18
CA ASP A 903 -47.44 -10.26 -8.02
C ASP A 903 -46.37 -9.17 -8.22
N GLU A 904 -46.73 -8.00 -8.76
CA GLU A 904 -45.79 -6.89 -8.98
C GLU A 904 -45.70 -5.96 -7.74
N ALA A 905 -44.48 -5.79 -7.24
CA ALA A 905 -44.18 -4.87 -6.13
C ALA A 905 -43.94 -3.43 -6.62
N VAL A 906 -44.60 -2.45 -5.99
CA VAL A 906 -44.52 -1.03 -6.36
C VAL A 906 -43.46 -0.32 -5.51
N VAL A 907 -42.46 0.28 -6.15
CA VAL A 907 -41.39 1.01 -5.45
C VAL A 907 -41.81 2.46 -5.18
N LEU A 908 -41.97 2.80 -3.91
CA LEU A 908 -42.38 4.11 -3.41
C LEU A 908 -41.20 4.88 -2.81
N ASN A 909 -41.03 6.14 -3.21
CA ASN A 909 -40.11 7.07 -2.55
C ASN A 909 -40.91 7.91 -1.53
N ILE A 910 -40.77 7.58 -0.25
CA ILE A 910 -41.47 8.24 0.86
C ILE A 910 -40.54 9.28 1.48
N ARG A 911 -40.85 10.57 1.31
CA ARG A 911 -40.13 11.69 1.98
C ARG A 911 -40.94 12.13 3.20
N LEU A 912 -40.39 11.98 4.40
CA LEU A 912 -41.03 12.39 5.66
C LEU A 912 -40.02 13.07 6.60
N PRO A 913 -40.44 13.92 7.55
CA PRO A 913 -39.55 14.51 8.56
C PRO A 913 -38.76 13.44 9.31
N ARG A 914 -37.47 13.68 9.60
CA ARG A 914 -36.59 12.69 10.27
C ARG A 914 -37.15 12.11 11.56
N GLN A 915 -37.89 12.92 12.33
CA GLN A 915 -38.49 12.53 13.60
C GLN A 915 -39.78 11.72 13.47
N SER A 916 -40.32 11.55 12.26
CA SER A 916 -41.48 10.69 11.99
C SER A 916 -41.20 9.22 12.34
N THR A 917 -42.29 8.50 12.53
CA THR A 917 -42.33 7.09 12.92
C THR A 917 -42.60 6.17 11.72
N VAL A 918 -42.38 4.88 11.91
CA VAL A 918 -42.80 3.83 10.96
C VAL A 918 -44.32 3.85 10.74
N GLY A 919 -45.12 4.20 11.75
CA GLY A 919 -46.56 4.43 11.59
C GLY A 919 -46.88 5.54 10.58
N ASP A 920 -46.11 6.63 10.58
CA ASP A 920 -46.27 7.73 9.61
C ASP A 920 -45.90 7.30 8.19
N VAL A 921 -44.83 6.51 8.03
CA VAL A 921 -44.45 5.89 6.73
C VAL A 921 -45.59 5.04 6.19
N LEU A 922 -46.18 4.19 7.03
CA LEU A 922 -47.26 3.30 6.61
C LEU A 922 -48.53 4.08 6.28
N ASN A 923 -48.86 5.14 7.02
CA ASN A 923 -49.97 6.04 6.67
C ASN A 923 -49.74 6.75 5.31
N GLU A 924 -48.51 7.20 5.03
CA GLU A 924 -48.12 7.83 3.76
C GLU A 924 -47.93 6.83 2.60
N ILE A 925 -47.90 5.52 2.89
CA ILE A 925 -48.06 4.46 1.89
C ILE A 925 -49.55 4.25 1.60
N LYS A 926 -50.43 4.22 2.62
CA LYS A 926 -51.89 4.08 2.44
C LYS A 926 -52.53 5.20 1.59
N THR A 927 -51.91 6.37 1.48
CA THR A 927 -52.35 7.46 0.58
C THR A 927 -51.92 7.26 -0.88
N LYS A 928 -51.01 6.32 -1.16
CA LYS A 928 -50.36 6.12 -2.47
C LYS A 928 -50.60 4.76 -3.11
N VAL A 929 -51.26 3.83 -2.43
CA VAL A 929 -51.52 2.47 -2.92
C VAL A 929 -52.99 2.08 -2.77
N GLU A 930 -53.46 1.25 -3.70
CA GLU A 930 -54.75 0.55 -3.57
C GLU A 930 -54.62 -0.61 -2.57
N LEU A 931 -55.39 -0.57 -1.49
CA LEU A 931 -55.46 -1.62 -0.46
C LEU A 931 -56.61 -2.61 -0.76
N SER A 932 -56.50 -3.85 -0.30
CA SER A 932 -57.59 -4.84 -0.43
C SER A 932 -58.86 -4.46 0.37
N ASN A 933 -58.71 -3.66 1.43
CA ASN A 933 -59.77 -3.19 2.31
C ASN A 933 -59.41 -1.80 2.88
N PRO A 934 -60.33 -0.83 2.97
CA PRO A 934 -60.08 0.47 3.62
C PRO A 934 -59.51 0.38 5.05
N ASN A 935 -59.85 -0.70 5.79
CA ASN A 935 -59.36 -0.96 7.14
C ASN A 935 -58.14 -1.90 7.19
N ALA A 936 -57.46 -2.14 6.06
CA ALA A 936 -56.25 -2.94 6.04
C ALA A 936 -55.16 -2.33 6.93
N GLU A 937 -54.49 -3.18 7.70
CA GLU A 937 -53.30 -2.82 8.48
C GLU A 937 -52.06 -3.19 7.69
N LEU A 938 -51.01 -2.37 7.80
CA LEU A 938 -49.75 -2.61 7.11
C LEU A 938 -48.64 -2.91 8.12
N ARG A 939 -47.61 -3.63 7.69
CA ARG A 939 -46.32 -3.70 8.38
C ARG A 939 -45.18 -3.25 7.48
N LEU A 940 -44.10 -2.78 8.09
CA LEU A 940 -42.83 -2.49 7.43
C LEU A 940 -41.81 -3.55 7.85
N LEU A 941 -41.09 -4.10 6.88
CA LEU A 941 -40.15 -5.20 7.00
C LEU A 941 -38.77 -4.79 6.50
N GLU A 942 -37.73 -5.31 7.14
CA GLU A 942 -36.34 -5.24 6.68
C GLU A 942 -35.97 -6.58 6.03
N VAL A 943 -35.67 -6.57 4.72
CA VAL A 943 -35.41 -7.77 3.91
C VAL A 943 -34.00 -7.73 3.33
N PHE A 944 -33.26 -8.83 3.48
CA PHE A 944 -31.86 -8.95 3.06
C PHE A 944 -31.52 -10.41 2.74
N TYR A 945 -30.82 -10.67 1.63
CA TYR A 945 -30.58 -12.02 1.07
C TYR A 945 -31.80 -12.97 1.16
N HIS A 946 -32.96 -12.50 0.68
CA HIS A 946 -34.22 -13.24 0.64
C HIS A 946 -34.76 -13.71 2.02
N LYS A 947 -34.31 -13.09 3.12
CA LYS A 947 -34.80 -13.31 4.48
C LYS A 947 -35.37 -12.04 5.08
N ILE A 948 -36.40 -12.20 5.92
CA ILE A 948 -36.98 -11.10 6.72
C ILE A 948 -36.19 -11.03 8.03
N TYR A 949 -35.43 -9.96 8.24
CA TYR A 949 -34.58 -9.78 9.42
C TYR A 949 -35.29 -9.09 10.58
N LYS A 950 -36.24 -8.19 10.28
CA LYS A 950 -36.91 -7.35 11.26
C LYS A 950 -38.31 -6.97 10.80
N ILE A 951 -39.25 -7.01 11.72
CA ILE A 951 -40.53 -6.29 11.62
C ILE A 951 -40.36 -4.98 12.40
N PHE A 952 -40.57 -3.83 11.76
CA PHE A 952 -40.45 -2.55 12.43
C PHE A 952 -41.71 -2.26 13.27
N PRO A 953 -41.59 -1.97 14.58
CA PRO A 953 -42.72 -1.54 15.38
C PRO A 953 -43.14 -0.11 15.01
N LEU A 954 -44.45 0.18 15.07
CA LEU A 954 -45.03 1.43 14.56
C LEU A 954 -44.44 2.71 15.17
N ASN A 955 -43.87 2.63 16.37
CA ASN A 955 -43.27 3.75 17.11
C ASN A 955 -41.77 3.95 16.87
N GLU A 956 -41.11 3.10 16.07
CA GLU A 956 -39.69 3.31 15.75
C GLU A 956 -39.51 4.52 14.82
N LYS A 957 -38.50 5.35 15.09
CA LYS A 957 -38.21 6.56 14.31
C LYS A 957 -37.53 6.22 12.99
N ILE A 958 -37.95 6.85 11.90
CA ILE A 958 -37.39 6.61 10.57
C ILE A 958 -35.91 6.99 10.48
N GLU A 959 -35.45 7.94 11.29
CA GLU A 959 -34.04 8.33 11.41
C GLU A 959 -33.10 7.12 11.60
N ASN A 960 -33.53 6.13 12.40
CA ASN A 960 -32.72 4.96 12.78
C ASN A 960 -32.64 3.86 11.70
N ILE A 961 -33.51 3.88 10.68
CA ILE A 961 -33.59 2.82 9.65
C ILE A 961 -32.37 2.87 8.72
N ASN A 962 -31.76 1.73 8.38
CA ASN A 962 -30.61 1.68 7.47
C ASN A 962 -31.04 1.41 6.02
N ASP A 963 -31.26 2.47 5.25
CA ASP A 963 -31.74 2.46 3.87
C ASP A 963 -30.64 2.31 2.79
N GLN A 964 -29.38 2.12 3.18
CA GLN A 964 -28.24 2.07 2.24
C GLN A 964 -27.94 0.67 1.69
N TYR A 965 -28.33 -0.40 2.39
CA TYR A 965 -27.97 -1.79 2.06
C TYR A 965 -29.15 -2.78 2.12
N TRP A 966 -30.24 -2.42 2.81
CA TRP A 966 -31.36 -3.30 3.13
C TRP A 966 -32.58 -2.93 2.29
N THR A 967 -33.36 -3.93 1.86
CA THR A 967 -34.63 -3.68 1.14
C THR A 967 -35.75 -3.48 2.16
N LEU A 968 -36.32 -2.28 2.19
CA LEU A 968 -37.53 -2.01 2.97
C LEU A 968 -38.76 -2.50 2.19
N ARG A 969 -39.48 -3.47 2.74
CA ARG A 969 -40.72 -4.03 2.16
C ARG A 969 -41.92 -3.64 3.03
N ALA A 970 -43.01 -3.20 2.43
CA ALA A 970 -44.28 -2.95 3.10
C ALA A 970 -45.37 -3.85 2.51
N GLU A 971 -46.25 -4.38 3.37
CA GLU A 971 -47.30 -5.33 2.98
C GLU A 971 -48.52 -5.23 3.89
N GLU A 972 -49.67 -5.67 3.39
CA GLU A 972 -50.91 -5.82 4.18
C GLU A 972 -50.81 -7.02 5.15
N ILE A 973 -51.27 -6.83 6.39
CA ILE A 973 -51.34 -7.90 7.40
C ILE A 973 -52.64 -8.70 7.21
N PRO A 974 -52.58 -10.00 6.85
CA PRO A 974 -53.77 -10.83 6.67
C PRO A 974 -54.59 -10.99 7.95
N GLU A 975 -55.90 -11.07 7.83
CA GLU A 975 -56.82 -11.29 8.98
C GLU A 975 -56.55 -12.61 9.75
N GLU A 976 -55.94 -13.62 9.10
CA GLU A 976 -55.48 -14.85 9.77
C GLU A 976 -54.34 -14.58 10.77
N GLU A 977 -53.51 -13.56 10.54
CA GLU A 977 -52.36 -13.21 11.39
C GLU A 977 -52.75 -12.29 12.56
N LYS A 978 -53.85 -11.54 12.45
CA LYS A 978 -54.29 -10.60 13.49
C LYS A 978 -54.86 -11.27 14.74
N ASN A 979 -55.57 -12.39 14.57
CA ASN A 979 -56.33 -13.06 15.63
C ASN A 979 -55.69 -14.39 16.06
N LEU A 980 -54.38 -14.36 16.34
CA LEU A 980 -53.61 -15.52 16.81
C LEU A 980 -54.10 -16.00 18.19
N GLY A 981 -54.89 -17.08 18.18
CA GLY A 981 -55.33 -17.76 19.40
C GLY A 981 -54.16 -18.37 20.21
N PRO A 982 -54.37 -18.73 21.49
CA PRO A 982 -53.31 -19.19 22.40
C PRO A 982 -52.60 -20.48 21.98
N ASN A 983 -53.11 -21.18 20.97
CA ASN A 983 -52.58 -22.42 20.40
C ASN A 983 -52.13 -22.24 18.93
N SER A 984 -52.04 -20.99 18.44
CA SER A 984 -51.53 -20.63 17.11
C SER A 984 -50.17 -19.92 17.21
N ARG A 985 -49.37 -19.97 16.14
CA ARG A 985 -48.07 -19.29 16.02
C ARG A 985 -47.86 -18.78 14.60
N LEU A 986 -47.20 -17.62 14.46
CA LEU A 986 -46.71 -17.14 13.17
C LEU A 986 -45.29 -17.66 12.94
N ILE A 987 -45.00 -18.16 11.74
CA ILE A 987 -43.66 -18.62 11.34
C ILE A 987 -43.20 -17.95 10.05
N HIS A 988 -41.89 -17.88 9.87
CA HIS A 988 -41.25 -17.45 8.64
C HIS A 988 -41.17 -18.62 7.64
N VAL A 989 -41.45 -18.34 6.37
CA VAL A 989 -41.35 -19.30 5.26
C VAL A 989 -40.47 -18.71 4.17
N TYR A 990 -39.38 -19.41 3.81
CA TYR A 990 -38.40 -18.96 2.81
C TYR A 990 -38.19 -20.05 1.74
N HIS A 991 -37.90 -19.64 0.51
CA HIS A 991 -37.53 -20.55 -0.58
C HIS A 991 -36.01 -20.78 -0.58
N PHE A 992 -35.56 -22.02 -0.81
CA PHE A 992 -34.12 -22.32 -0.83
C PHE A 992 -33.73 -23.41 -1.84
N THR A 993 -32.51 -23.30 -2.37
CA THR A 993 -31.80 -24.36 -3.08
C THR A 993 -30.76 -24.99 -2.15
N LYS A 994 -30.54 -26.29 -2.33
CA LYS A 994 -29.41 -27.02 -1.75
C LYS A 994 -28.27 -27.07 -2.78
N GLU A 995 -27.16 -26.40 -2.49
CA GLU A 995 -25.91 -26.59 -3.23
C GLU A 995 -25.01 -27.57 -2.45
N ASN A 996 -24.61 -28.66 -3.11
CA ASN A 996 -23.68 -29.65 -2.54
C ASN A 996 -22.23 -29.26 -2.88
N ALA A 997 -21.65 -28.37 -2.07
CA ALA A 997 -20.24 -28.02 -2.15
C ALA A 997 -19.43 -28.78 -1.09
N GLN A 998 -18.43 -29.55 -1.53
CA GLN A 998 -17.37 -30.13 -0.68
C GLN A 998 -17.85 -30.81 0.61
N ASN A 999 -18.86 -31.69 0.49
CA ASN A 999 -19.41 -32.52 1.57
C ASN A 999 -19.98 -31.77 2.79
N GLN A 1000 -20.44 -30.53 2.60
CA GLN A 1000 -21.44 -29.90 3.48
C GLN A 1000 -22.69 -29.48 2.68
N VAL A 1001 -23.83 -29.43 3.37
CA VAL A 1001 -25.12 -29.03 2.79
C VAL A 1001 -25.25 -27.51 2.87
N GLN A 1002 -25.06 -26.81 1.75
CA GLN A 1002 -25.18 -25.36 1.69
C GLN A 1002 -26.60 -24.95 1.29
N VAL A 1003 -27.21 -24.07 2.09
CA VAL A 1003 -28.58 -23.56 1.89
C VAL A 1003 -28.53 -22.15 1.32
N GLN A 1004 -28.76 -22.01 0.02
CA GLN A 1004 -28.91 -20.72 -0.65
C GLN A 1004 -30.40 -20.33 -0.66
N ASN A 1005 -30.74 -19.16 -0.12
CA ASN A 1005 -32.14 -18.70 -0.04
C ASN A 1005 -32.42 -17.75 -1.22
N PHE A 1006 -33.59 -17.86 -1.83
CA PHE A 1006 -34.00 -17.09 -3.01
C PHE A 1006 -35.50 -16.72 -2.94
N GLY A 1007 -36.04 -16.10 -3.99
CA GLY A 1007 -37.47 -15.79 -4.09
C GLY A 1007 -37.95 -14.71 -3.11
N GLU A 1008 -39.25 -14.71 -2.82
CA GLU A 1008 -39.86 -13.75 -1.89
C GLU A 1008 -40.23 -14.44 -0.56
N PRO A 1009 -39.66 -14.03 0.58
CA PRO A 1009 -40.02 -14.60 1.87
C PRO A 1009 -41.43 -14.15 2.30
N PHE A 1010 -42.11 -14.98 3.09
CA PHE A 1010 -43.45 -14.67 3.59
C PHE A 1010 -43.73 -15.27 4.98
N PHE A 1011 -44.85 -14.86 5.58
CA PHE A 1011 -45.32 -15.37 6.87
C PHE A 1011 -46.48 -16.37 6.71
N LEU A 1012 -46.56 -17.33 7.63
CA LEU A 1012 -47.63 -18.32 7.69
C LEU A 1012 -48.05 -18.59 9.14
N VAL A 1013 -49.36 -18.67 9.38
CA VAL A 1013 -49.92 -19.08 10.68
C VAL A 1013 -50.01 -20.58 10.74
N ILE A 1014 -49.44 -21.22 11.76
CA ILE A 1014 -49.59 -22.65 12.04
C ILE A 1014 -50.32 -22.88 13.37
N HIS A 1015 -51.12 -23.94 13.43
CA HIS A 1015 -51.92 -24.31 14.59
C HIS A 1015 -51.32 -25.52 15.34
N GLU A 1016 -51.59 -25.62 16.64
CA GLU A 1016 -51.18 -26.76 17.47
C GLU A 1016 -51.87 -28.06 17.00
N GLY A 1017 -51.08 -29.08 16.68
CA GLY A 1017 -51.57 -30.34 16.11
C GLY A 1017 -51.78 -30.32 14.58
N GLU A 1018 -51.54 -29.20 13.89
CA GLU A 1018 -51.59 -29.13 12.42
C GLU A 1018 -50.42 -29.92 11.81
N ASN A 1019 -50.74 -30.89 10.93
CA ASN A 1019 -49.74 -31.70 10.24
C ASN A 1019 -49.27 -31.04 8.93
N LEU A 1020 -48.11 -31.47 8.44
CA LEU A 1020 -47.51 -30.91 7.22
C LEU A 1020 -48.43 -31.03 6.00
N ALA A 1021 -49.20 -32.11 5.86
CA ALA A 1021 -50.15 -32.26 4.73
C ALA A 1021 -51.15 -31.09 4.63
N ASN A 1022 -51.72 -30.64 5.75
CA ASN A 1022 -52.63 -29.51 5.79
C ASN A 1022 -51.90 -28.17 5.51
N VAL A 1023 -50.68 -28.03 6.04
CA VAL A 1023 -49.83 -26.84 5.83
C VAL A 1023 -49.41 -26.71 4.35
N LYS A 1024 -49.07 -27.82 3.68
CA LYS A 1024 -48.76 -27.88 2.24
C LYS A 1024 -49.90 -27.33 1.38
N VAL A 1025 -51.14 -27.76 1.60
CA VAL A 1025 -52.32 -27.28 0.86
C VAL A 1025 -52.52 -25.75 1.04
N ARG A 1026 -52.27 -25.22 2.24
CA ARG A 1026 -52.34 -23.77 2.50
C ARG A 1026 -51.23 -22.99 1.79
N ILE A 1027 -50.00 -23.51 1.80
CA ILE A 1027 -48.86 -22.90 1.10
C ILE A 1027 -49.08 -22.92 -0.42
N GLN A 1028 -49.50 -24.04 -0.99
CA GLN A 1028 -49.80 -24.16 -2.42
C GLN A 1028 -50.84 -23.13 -2.86
N LYS A 1029 -51.92 -22.98 -2.08
CA LYS A 1029 -52.98 -22.01 -2.36
C LYS A 1029 -52.51 -20.55 -2.19
N LYS A 1030 -51.58 -20.27 -1.27
CA LYS A 1030 -51.01 -18.93 -1.06
C LYS A 1030 -50.03 -18.53 -2.17
N LEU A 1031 -49.28 -19.49 -2.72
CA LEU A 1031 -48.30 -19.29 -3.79
C LEU A 1031 -48.84 -19.55 -5.21
N GLN A 1032 -50.07 -20.06 -5.34
CA GLN A 1032 -50.76 -20.37 -6.61
C GLN A 1032 -50.00 -21.36 -7.52
N VAL A 1033 -49.17 -22.24 -6.96
CA VAL A 1033 -48.30 -23.17 -7.69
C VAL A 1033 -49.10 -24.38 -8.23
N PRO A 1034 -48.97 -24.75 -9.52
CA PRO A 1034 -49.62 -25.93 -10.10
C PRO A 1034 -49.23 -27.24 -9.39
N ASP A 1035 -50.16 -28.20 -9.31
CA ASP A 1035 -49.96 -29.50 -8.64
C ASP A 1035 -48.70 -30.25 -9.13
N GLU A 1036 -48.45 -30.21 -10.45
CA GLU A 1036 -47.31 -30.89 -11.06
C GLU A 1036 -45.96 -30.23 -10.72
N GLU A 1037 -45.93 -28.95 -10.36
CA GLU A 1037 -44.73 -28.27 -9.88
C GLU A 1037 -44.58 -28.44 -8.37
N PHE A 1038 -45.65 -28.18 -7.62
CA PHE A 1038 -45.66 -28.23 -6.16
C PHE A 1038 -45.38 -29.64 -5.59
N SER A 1039 -45.79 -30.69 -6.30
CA SER A 1039 -45.46 -32.09 -5.95
C SER A 1039 -43.96 -32.43 -5.99
N LYS A 1040 -43.14 -31.57 -6.60
CA LYS A 1040 -41.67 -31.72 -6.67
C LYS A 1040 -40.95 -30.99 -5.51
N TRP A 1041 -41.65 -30.18 -4.72
CA TRP A 1041 -41.07 -29.36 -3.65
C TRP A 1041 -40.89 -30.17 -2.36
N LYS A 1042 -39.73 -30.03 -1.70
CA LYS A 1042 -39.49 -30.62 -0.36
C LYS A 1042 -39.67 -29.56 0.72
N PHE A 1043 -40.06 -30.01 1.91
CA PHE A 1043 -40.36 -29.15 3.05
C PHE A 1043 -39.43 -29.50 4.19
N ALA A 1044 -38.72 -28.51 4.73
CA ALA A 1044 -37.77 -28.71 5.81
C ALA A 1044 -37.97 -27.67 6.92
N PHE A 1045 -37.79 -28.11 8.16
CA PHE A 1045 -37.52 -27.23 9.28
C PHE A 1045 -36.04 -26.86 9.26
N LEU A 1046 -35.71 -25.57 9.17
CA LEU A 1046 -34.33 -25.10 9.19
C LEU A 1046 -34.01 -24.44 10.53
N SER A 1047 -32.89 -24.84 11.13
CA SER A 1047 -32.31 -24.19 12.29
C SER A 1047 -30.78 -24.18 12.17
N LEU A 1048 -30.14 -23.04 12.47
CA LEU A 1048 -28.68 -22.85 12.33
C LEU A 1048 -28.13 -23.27 10.95
N GLY A 1049 -28.90 -23.01 9.88
CA GLY A 1049 -28.55 -23.34 8.50
C GLY A 1049 -28.71 -24.82 8.11
N ARG A 1050 -29.14 -25.70 9.02
CA ARG A 1050 -29.30 -27.14 8.77
C ARG A 1050 -30.77 -27.48 8.47
N PRO A 1051 -31.10 -28.13 7.33
CA PRO A 1051 -32.44 -28.60 7.04
C PRO A 1051 -32.73 -29.97 7.65
N GLU A 1052 -33.79 -30.06 8.45
CA GLU A 1052 -34.47 -31.29 8.85
C GLU A 1052 -35.74 -31.44 7.99
N TYR A 1053 -35.77 -32.40 7.06
CA TYR A 1053 -36.96 -32.64 6.24
C TYR A 1053 -38.14 -33.13 7.10
N LEU A 1054 -39.36 -32.74 6.71
CA LEU A 1054 -40.60 -33.04 7.41
C LEU A 1054 -41.47 -33.99 6.58
N GLU A 1055 -42.07 -34.97 7.24
CA GLU A 1055 -43.02 -35.92 6.66
C GLU A 1055 -44.46 -35.39 6.71
N ASP A 1056 -45.36 -35.89 5.86
CA ASP A 1056 -46.76 -35.40 5.80
C ASP A 1056 -47.56 -35.59 7.10
N SER A 1057 -47.09 -36.48 7.98
CA SER A 1057 -47.61 -36.74 9.32
C SER A 1057 -46.96 -35.90 10.44
N ASP A 1058 -45.85 -35.18 10.19
CA ASP A 1058 -45.19 -34.34 11.19
C ASP A 1058 -46.10 -33.19 11.63
N ILE A 1059 -46.23 -32.98 12.95
CA ILE A 1059 -46.92 -31.82 13.52
C ILE A 1059 -45.97 -30.62 13.47
N VAL A 1060 -46.18 -29.72 12.50
CA VAL A 1060 -45.25 -28.62 12.19
C VAL A 1060 -45.02 -27.71 13.39
N SER A 1061 -46.08 -27.42 14.15
CA SER A 1061 -46.05 -26.57 15.36
C SER A 1061 -45.28 -27.15 16.55
N SER A 1062 -44.83 -28.41 16.48
CA SER A 1062 -43.98 -29.03 17.50
C SER A 1062 -42.50 -28.66 17.39
N ARG A 1063 -42.01 -28.33 16.18
CA ARG A 1063 -40.58 -28.08 15.90
C ARG A 1063 -40.12 -26.67 16.32
N PHE A 1064 -41.01 -25.68 16.23
CA PHE A 1064 -40.72 -24.27 16.53
C PHE A 1064 -40.88 -23.94 18.01
N GLN A 1065 -39.92 -23.24 18.62
CA GLN A 1065 -40.04 -22.73 19.99
C GLN A 1065 -40.93 -21.47 20.05
N ARG A 1066 -41.61 -21.24 21.19
CA ARG A 1066 -42.17 -19.91 21.51
C ARG A 1066 -41.04 -19.00 22.00
N ARG A 1067 -40.59 -18.09 21.15
CA ARG A 1067 -39.69 -16.98 21.49
C ARG A 1067 -40.05 -15.74 20.67
N ASP A 1068 -40.32 -14.63 21.32
CA ASP A 1068 -40.62 -13.35 20.69
C ASP A 1068 -39.31 -12.59 20.33
N VAL A 1069 -38.41 -13.28 19.63
CA VAL A 1069 -37.04 -12.80 19.33
C VAL A 1069 -36.76 -12.97 17.83
N TYR A 1070 -36.95 -11.88 17.09
CA TYR A 1070 -36.58 -11.78 15.68
C TYR A 1070 -35.08 -11.51 15.52
N GLY A 1071 -34.46 -12.12 14.51
CA GLY A 1071 -33.11 -11.82 14.04
C GLY A 1071 -32.03 -12.90 14.28
N ALA A 1072 -31.20 -13.10 13.25
CA ALA A 1072 -29.92 -13.83 13.20
C ALA A 1072 -29.89 -15.34 13.54
N TRP A 1073 -30.77 -15.85 14.41
CA TRP A 1073 -30.72 -17.22 14.95
C TRP A 1073 -32.02 -18.00 14.75
N GLU A 1074 -32.78 -17.65 13.70
CA GLU A 1074 -34.17 -18.08 13.53
C GLU A 1074 -34.35 -19.55 13.12
N GLN A 1075 -35.52 -20.07 13.51
CA GLN A 1075 -36.10 -21.33 13.05
C GLN A 1075 -37.14 -20.99 11.98
N TYR A 1076 -37.03 -21.56 10.78
CA TYR A 1076 -37.96 -21.27 9.66
C TYR A 1076 -38.39 -22.53 8.91
N LEU A 1077 -39.50 -22.43 8.18
CA LEU A 1077 -39.94 -23.46 7.23
C LEU A 1077 -39.32 -23.16 5.86
N GLY A 1078 -38.42 -24.02 5.41
CA GLY A 1078 -37.81 -23.94 4.09
C GLY A 1078 -38.61 -24.71 3.04
N LEU A 1079 -38.78 -24.08 1.88
CA LEU A 1079 -39.36 -24.68 0.67
C LEU A 1079 -38.20 -24.98 -0.31
N GLU A 1080 -37.84 -26.24 -0.46
CA GLU A 1080 -36.77 -26.66 -1.38
C GLU A 1080 -37.33 -26.88 -2.79
N HIS A 1081 -36.92 -26.04 -3.73
CA HIS A 1081 -37.16 -26.21 -5.16
C HIS A 1081 -36.12 -25.45 -5.99
N SER A 1082 -36.13 -25.64 -7.31
CA SER A 1082 -35.29 -24.87 -8.24
C SER A 1082 -35.78 -23.43 -8.37
N ASP A 1083 -34.84 -22.47 -8.38
CA ASP A 1083 -35.11 -21.10 -8.81
C ASP A 1083 -35.38 -21.04 -10.32
N THR A 1084 -36.63 -20.74 -10.67
CA THR A 1084 -37.11 -20.58 -12.05
C THR A 1084 -37.09 -19.12 -12.52
N THR A 1085 -36.68 -18.17 -11.67
CA THR A 1085 -36.71 -16.74 -12.03
C THR A 1085 -35.57 -16.35 -12.99
N PRO A 1086 -35.83 -15.49 -13.98
CA PRO A 1086 -34.80 -15.06 -14.93
C PRO A 1086 -33.80 -14.13 -14.26
N LYS A 1087 -32.60 -14.66 -13.95
CA LYS A 1087 -31.51 -13.97 -13.24
C LYS A 1087 -31.09 -12.64 -13.90
N ARG A 1088 -31.73 -11.54 -13.50
CA ARG A 1088 -31.32 -10.16 -13.85
C ARG A 1088 -30.00 -9.83 -13.15
N ALA A 1089 -29.09 -9.15 -13.86
CA ALA A 1089 -27.71 -8.89 -13.43
C ALA A 1089 -27.57 -7.78 -12.35
N TYR A 1090 -28.27 -7.91 -11.22
CA TYR A 1090 -28.27 -6.91 -10.14
C TYR A 1090 -27.31 -7.20 -8.97
N ALA A 1091 -26.66 -8.37 -8.96
CA ALA A 1091 -25.76 -8.81 -7.90
C ALA A 1091 -24.38 -8.11 -7.87
N ALA A 1092 -24.12 -7.14 -8.75
CA ALA A 1092 -22.80 -6.53 -8.92
C ALA A 1092 -22.38 -5.52 -7.83
N ASN A 1093 -23.33 -4.97 -7.05
CA ASN A 1093 -23.07 -3.80 -6.19
C ASN A 1093 -22.97 -4.08 -4.68
N GLN A 1094 -23.34 -5.26 -4.19
CA GLN A 1094 -23.35 -5.57 -2.74
C GLN A 1094 -22.13 -6.36 -2.24
N ASN A 1095 -21.46 -7.15 -3.09
CA ASN A 1095 -20.26 -7.90 -2.72
C ASN A 1095 -19.01 -6.98 -2.70
N ARG A 1096 -18.83 -6.20 -1.62
CA ARG A 1096 -17.73 -5.22 -1.47
C ARG A 1096 -16.73 -5.49 -0.33
N HIS A 1097 -16.84 -6.63 0.36
CA HIS A 1097 -16.06 -6.91 1.58
C HIS A 1097 -15.24 -8.22 1.60
N THR A 1098 -15.13 -8.93 0.47
CA THR A 1098 -13.99 -9.85 0.26
C THR A 1098 -12.81 -9.05 -0.30
N PHE A 1099 -11.66 -9.08 0.40
CA PHE A 1099 -10.43 -8.41 -0.07
C PHE A 1099 -9.68 -9.20 -1.15
N GLU A 1100 -10.00 -10.48 -1.32
CA GLU A 1100 -9.62 -11.29 -2.45
C GLU A 1100 -10.49 -10.93 -3.67
N LYS A 1101 -9.92 -10.15 -4.60
CA LYS A 1101 -10.35 -10.16 -6.00
C LYS A 1101 -9.54 -11.24 -6.72
N PRO A 1102 -10.15 -11.98 -7.67
CA PRO A 1102 -9.39 -12.91 -8.49
C PRO A 1102 -8.31 -12.17 -9.30
N VAL A 1103 -7.15 -12.81 -9.48
CA VAL A 1103 -6.01 -12.30 -10.24
C VAL A 1103 -6.42 -12.05 -11.69
N LYS A 1104 -6.52 -10.77 -12.07
CA LYS A 1104 -6.80 -10.36 -13.45
C LYS A 1104 -5.54 -9.85 -14.12
N ILE A 1105 -5.00 -10.69 -15.01
CA ILE A 1105 -3.97 -10.27 -15.98
C ILE A 1105 -4.70 -9.79 -17.23
N TYR A 1106 -4.79 -8.47 -17.39
CA TYR A 1106 -5.35 -7.81 -18.55
C TYR A 1106 -4.34 -7.85 -19.71
N ASN A 1107 -4.85 -8.15 -20.92
CA ASN A 1107 -4.17 -8.02 -22.22
C ASN A 1107 -5.05 -7.13 -23.11
#